data_AF-A0A8H5BXB7-F1
#
_entry.id   AF-A0A8H5BXB7-F1
#
_cell.length_a   1.000
_cell.length_b   1.000
_cell.length_c   1.000
_cell.angle_alpha   90.00
_cell.angle_beta   90.00
_cell.angle_gamma   90.00
#
_symmetry.space_group_name_H-M   'P 1'
#
loop_
_entity.id
_entity.type
_entity.pdbx_description
1 polymer ?
#
loop_
_entity_poly.entity_id
_entity_poly.type
_entity_poly.pdbx_seq_one_letter_code
_entity_poly.pdbx_strand_id
1 'polypeptide(L)'
;MHAVYALGALLGVRYDLINVIFPDIVFECTDSIEGGGTSLNLANLCVLEAPGGDAKNYKLVSASAGCWEVDGFIEIDPATETDGMDCILKSDAGEDVGFLHLDVKEMRRDSSNSENESSQKVEMCDDQIELTMRWKNANTQLESIRADNDVAAQLNNYAASLGRNYERTGELSTLNYGISFTRQAVDFTPLGHVDRPSRLSNLGTLLCSRFERTGELLDLTEAITHQQKAGELTPRGHADLPAILSNLGGSLTRRFERAGELSDIANAIKVHRKAVNLTPRGHARLLPRLNNLGGAFTLRFKRTGNLSDIADAITAQQRAVDLTRQGHANLPDLPTYLNNLGNSYKCRFERTGELSDIAHAIEVQQESVKLTPLNYAILPSYLNNLGSSFIRRFERTGELSDIAHAIAAEQKAVDLTPEDRADLPTYLNNLGNSFKFRFERTSELSDIAHAIKILSNLGGSFTRRFERTGDLSDIADAIDVQQKAVNLTPQGHADLPSRLNNLGCSLTCRFECTGELSQVWDAIAEYQKAVDLTPQGHADLPNYLTNLGGSVYRCYRSSGKIGDLEEAISCFKTASVSSVGSLRVRLEAAQHWAGKLILYDPTSPEIIAAFDKALSLLAMVAGLERTVQGRYIQLELQNLSGLPLEAAALACALDRPDKALEWLEQGRCLVWNQLNNLRTPLDNLHIKDENLAQEIANVSQKLENAGSSRIQSNVDMSFQEKMSLEVEARAHSDLAKEWDYLLRRARALPGFESFLKPSPCSAIMSHLPESGPIIVINAHTYHCDALALTAGSDEPLHIPLPNFSIDKANKYRNIFDQQLRAHRLRAREVEVTLSPDARRGLRRAPIGKNGEDLSVYRALRGLWEEVVEPILDALGFSD
;
A
#
# COMPACT_ATOMS: atom_id res chain seq x y z
N MET A 1 4.27 18.89 -6.76
CA MET A 1 3.89 20.07 -7.56
C MET A 1 4.01 21.42 -6.81
N HIS A 2 3.44 21.60 -5.62
CA HIS A 2 3.50 22.89 -4.89
C HIS A 2 4.90 23.39 -4.49
N ALA A 3 5.87 22.49 -4.25
CA ALA A 3 7.28 22.87 -4.00
C ALA A 3 8.03 23.28 -5.27
N VAL A 4 7.59 22.80 -6.45
CA VAL A 4 8.16 23.16 -7.77
C VAL A 4 7.67 24.54 -8.20
N TYR A 5 6.40 24.86 -7.93
CA TYR A 5 5.83 26.20 -8.14
C TYR A 5 6.49 27.28 -7.25
N ALA A 6 6.92 26.91 -6.04
CA ALA A 6 7.64 27.83 -5.15
C ALA A 6 9.04 28.19 -5.67
N LEU A 7 9.67 27.32 -6.47
CA LEU A 7 10.99 27.57 -7.06
C LEU A 7 10.92 28.57 -8.23
N GLY A 8 9.88 28.50 -9.06
CA GLY A 8 9.66 29.47 -10.14
C GLY A 8 9.43 30.90 -9.65
N ALA A 9 8.93 31.07 -8.42
CA ALA A 9 8.71 32.37 -7.80
C ALA A 9 9.94 32.92 -7.06
N LEU A 10 10.88 32.07 -6.63
CA LEU A 10 12.05 32.47 -5.82
C LEU A 10 13.32 32.69 -6.64
N LEU A 11 13.41 32.12 -7.85
CA LEU A 11 14.66 32.14 -8.62
C LEU A 11 14.73 33.19 -9.74
N GLY A 12 13.63 33.79 -10.19
CA GLY A 12 13.66 34.72 -11.34
C GLY A 12 14.22 34.10 -12.64
N VAL A 13 14.53 32.80 -12.63
CA VAL A 13 14.86 31.97 -13.77
C VAL A 13 13.53 31.56 -14.35
N ARG A 14 13.27 31.97 -15.60
CA ARG A 14 12.08 31.56 -16.34
C ARG A 14 11.97 30.03 -16.33
N TYR A 15 10.74 29.55 -16.41
CA TYR A 15 10.32 28.14 -16.50
C TYR A 15 10.96 27.34 -17.66
N ASP A 16 11.92 27.92 -18.38
CA ASP A 16 12.39 27.55 -19.72
C ASP A 16 13.57 26.54 -19.71
N LEU A 17 13.94 25.96 -18.56
CA LEU A 17 15.16 25.14 -18.40
C LEU A 17 14.93 23.65 -18.11
N ILE A 18 13.66 23.22 -18.03
CA ILE A 18 13.31 21.85 -17.64
C ILE A 18 13.00 20.95 -18.85
N ASN A 19 12.76 21.51 -20.04
CA ASN A 19 12.44 20.78 -21.27
C ASN A 19 13.43 21.10 -22.39
N VAL A 20 13.67 20.18 -23.32
CA VAL A 20 14.31 20.54 -24.61
C VAL A 20 13.28 21.36 -25.38
N ILE A 21 13.61 22.63 -25.64
CA ILE A 21 12.74 23.62 -26.27
C ILE A 21 13.27 23.88 -27.67
N PHE A 22 12.45 23.69 -28.70
CA PHE A 22 12.76 24.11 -30.06
C PHE A 22 12.03 25.43 -30.36
N PRO A 23 12.75 26.57 -30.43
CA PRO A 23 12.15 27.90 -30.56
C PRO A 23 11.63 28.21 -31.95
N ASP A 24 12.29 27.71 -32.99
CA ASP A 24 12.00 28.12 -34.35
C ASP A 24 11.77 26.85 -35.19
N ILE A 25 10.51 26.42 -35.35
CA ILE A 25 10.12 25.39 -36.32
C ILE A 25 9.24 26.05 -37.38
N VAL A 26 9.71 26.01 -38.62
CA VAL A 26 9.09 26.67 -39.77
C VAL A 26 8.82 25.66 -40.86
N PHE A 27 7.61 25.65 -41.40
CA PHE A 27 7.19 24.86 -42.55
C PHE A 27 7.11 25.76 -43.77
N GLU A 28 7.87 25.45 -44.83
CA GLU A 28 7.93 26.22 -46.07
C GLU A 28 7.57 25.33 -47.27
N CYS A 29 6.65 25.80 -48.11
CA CYS A 29 6.30 25.16 -49.38
C CYS A 29 7.36 25.52 -50.43
N THR A 30 8.03 24.52 -51.00
CA THR A 30 9.19 24.76 -51.89
C THR A 30 8.83 24.97 -53.35
N ASP A 31 7.62 24.62 -53.78
CA ASP A 31 7.18 24.77 -55.17
C ASP A 31 6.12 25.86 -55.34
N SER A 32 6.44 26.85 -56.19
CA SER A 32 5.47 27.80 -56.71
C SER A 32 4.50 27.07 -57.63
N ILE A 33 3.31 26.76 -57.14
CA ILE A 33 2.21 26.23 -57.97
C ILE A 33 1.78 27.35 -58.93
N GLU A 34 2.41 27.41 -60.10
CA GLU A 34 1.91 28.16 -61.25
C GLU A 34 0.61 27.51 -61.74
N GLY A 35 -0.51 27.97 -61.21
CA GLY A 35 -1.84 27.71 -61.77
C GLY A 35 -2.84 27.14 -60.78
N GLY A 36 -3.58 28.05 -60.12
CA GLY A 36 -4.97 27.82 -59.75
C GLY A 36 -5.27 26.80 -58.65
N GLY A 37 -5.15 27.24 -57.40
CA GLY A 37 -6.20 26.97 -56.40
C GLY A 37 -6.15 25.65 -55.63
N THR A 38 -5.07 25.38 -54.92
CA THR A 38 -5.15 24.71 -53.61
C THR A 38 -4.46 25.60 -52.59
N SER A 39 -5.24 26.36 -51.81
CA SER A 39 -4.70 27.10 -50.67
C SER A 39 -4.42 26.08 -49.56
N LEU A 40 -3.23 25.49 -49.56
CA LEU A 40 -2.78 24.77 -48.37
C LEU A 40 -2.80 25.78 -47.21
N ASN A 41 -3.62 25.52 -46.20
CA ASN A 41 -3.67 26.32 -44.97
C ASN A 41 -3.49 25.35 -43.80
N LEU A 42 -2.35 25.47 -43.11
CA LEU A 42 -2.01 24.65 -41.96
C LEU A 42 -2.46 25.34 -40.66
N ALA A 43 -3.11 24.59 -39.78
CA ALA A 43 -3.66 25.11 -38.53
C ALA A 43 -2.91 24.60 -37.30
N ASN A 44 -2.55 23.32 -37.28
CA ASN A 44 -1.92 22.70 -36.12
C ASN A 44 -0.90 21.63 -36.51
N LEU A 45 0.11 21.49 -35.67
CA LEU A 45 1.03 20.35 -35.60
C LEU A 45 0.66 19.52 -34.36
N CYS A 46 0.26 18.27 -34.57
CA CYS A 46 -0.08 17.32 -33.52
C CYS A 46 1.10 16.38 -33.27
N VAL A 47 1.71 16.43 -32.09
CA VAL A 47 2.80 15.54 -31.67
C VAL A 47 2.22 14.37 -30.87
N LEU A 48 2.51 13.16 -31.32
CA LEU A 48 2.09 11.92 -30.68
C LEU A 48 3.16 11.49 -29.67
N GLU A 49 2.82 11.49 -28.38
CA GLU A 49 3.69 10.93 -27.35
C GLU A 49 3.60 9.39 -27.35
N ALA A 50 4.58 8.72 -26.71
CA ALA A 50 4.68 7.26 -26.62
C ALA A 50 3.36 6.57 -26.18
N PRO A 51 3.17 5.25 -26.42
CA PRO A 51 1.89 4.59 -26.20
C PRO A 51 1.37 4.78 -24.76
N GLY A 52 0.31 5.59 -24.61
CA GLY A 52 -0.30 5.94 -23.33
C GLY A 52 -0.25 7.43 -22.94
N GLY A 53 0.44 8.29 -23.71
CA GLY A 53 0.40 9.75 -23.55
C GLY A 53 -0.70 10.43 -24.37
N ASP A 54 -1.21 11.57 -23.88
CA ASP A 54 -2.14 12.42 -24.63
C ASP A 54 -1.39 13.17 -25.75
N ALA A 55 -1.96 13.21 -26.95
CA ALA A 55 -1.39 13.95 -28.07
C ALA A 55 -1.38 15.48 -27.81
N LYS A 56 -0.25 16.14 -28.04
CA LYS A 56 -0.09 17.59 -27.85
C LYS A 56 -0.27 18.32 -29.18
N ASN A 57 -1.12 19.34 -29.19
CA ASN A 57 -1.39 20.15 -30.37
C ASN A 57 -0.72 21.53 -30.24
N TYR A 58 0.05 21.88 -31.26
CA TYR A 58 0.70 23.18 -31.40
C TYR A 58 0.10 23.94 -32.56
N LYS A 59 -0.28 25.20 -32.35
CA LYS A 59 -0.92 26.01 -33.38
C LYS A 59 0.13 26.48 -34.38
N LEU A 60 -0.22 26.52 -35.67
CA LEU A 60 0.59 27.10 -36.73
C LEU A 60 0.07 28.49 -37.10
N VAL A 61 0.97 29.44 -37.28
CA VAL A 61 0.67 30.82 -37.67
C VAL A 61 1.36 31.11 -39.00
N SER A 62 0.62 31.68 -39.96
CA SER A 62 1.19 32.04 -41.25
C SER A 62 2.18 33.20 -41.08
N ALA A 63 3.45 32.94 -41.38
CA ALA A 63 4.52 33.93 -41.36
C ALA A 63 4.58 34.70 -42.69
N SER A 64 4.35 34.00 -43.81
CA SER A 64 4.18 34.55 -45.16
C SER A 64 3.39 33.58 -46.04
N ALA A 65 3.06 33.97 -47.28
CA ALA A 65 2.40 33.06 -48.22
C ALA A 65 3.24 31.79 -48.43
N GLY A 66 2.68 30.61 -48.14
CA GLY A 66 3.39 29.33 -48.23
C GLY A 66 4.33 29.01 -47.06
N CYS A 67 4.30 29.79 -45.97
CA CYS A 67 5.18 29.62 -44.80
C CYS A 67 4.39 29.69 -43.48
N TRP A 68 4.59 28.70 -42.61
CA TRP A 68 3.94 28.58 -41.31
C TRP A 68 4.94 28.34 -40.19
N GLU A 69 4.79 29.06 -39.09
CA GLU A 69 5.62 28.93 -37.90
C GLU A 69 4.78 28.37 -36.75
N VAL A 70 5.40 27.55 -35.90
CA VAL A 70 4.75 27.04 -34.69
C VAL A 70 4.59 28.18 -33.67
N ASP A 71 3.36 28.42 -33.22
CA ASP A 71 3.00 29.42 -32.20
C ASP A 71 3.36 28.87 -30.81
N GLY A 72 4.62 29.07 -30.43
CA GLY A 72 5.19 28.64 -29.16
C GLY A 72 6.24 27.54 -29.31
N PHE A 73 6.59 26.92 -28.18
CA PHE A 73 7.70 25.98 -28.10
C PHE A 73 7.21 24.54 -28.07
N ILE A 74 7.86 23.65 -28.84
CA ILE A 74 7.69 22.21 -28.64
C ILE A 74 8.54 21.79 -27.45
N GLU A 75 7.88 21.32 -26.39
CA GLU A 75 8.49 20.87 -25.14
C GLU A 75 8.62 19.35 -25.12
N ILE A 76 9.86 18.86 -24.98
CA ILE A 76 10.14 17.43 -24.80
C ILE A 76 10.58 17.16 -23.35
N ASP A 77 9.89 16.21 -22.69
CA ASP A 77 10.22 15.74 -21.34
C ASP A 77 11.55 14.96 -21.36
N PRO A 78 12.58 15.38 -20.59
CA PRO A 78 13.86 14.66 -20.51
C PRO A 78 13.75 13.21 -20.00
N ALA A 79 12.67 12.87 -19.29
CA ALA A 79 12.44 11.53 -18.76
C ALA A 79 11.92 10.53 -19.82
N THR A 80 11.49 11.01 -20.98
CA THR A 80 11.14 10.14 -22.11
C THR A 80 12.40 9.68 -22.84
N GLU A 81 12.77 8.41 -22.67
CA GLU A 81 13.83 7.73 -23.44
C GLU A 81 13.39 7.44 -24.90
N THR A 82 12.62 8.33 -25.52
CA THR A 82 12.12 8.13 -26.88
C THR A 82 13.13 8.60 -27.91
N ASP A 83 13.41 7.73 -28.88
CA ASP A 83 14.38 7.97 -29.95
C ASP A 83 13.84 8.92 -31.04
N GLY A 84 12.51 9.07 -31.13
CA GLY A 84 11.84 10.00 -32.04
C GLY A 84 10.37 10.21 -31.68
N MET A 85 9.71 11.17 -32.35
CA MET A 85 8.30 11.51 -32.15
C MET A 85 7.55 11.57 -33.48
N ASP A 86 6.41 10.91 -33.55
CA ASP A 86 5.53 10.97 -34.72
C ASP A 86 4.64 12.22 -34.64
N CYS A 87 4.54 12.95 -35.75
CA CYS A 87 3.79 14.19 -35.82
C CYS A 87 2.86 14.21 -37.04
N ILE A 88 1.71 14.84 -36.86
CA ILE A 88 0.66 14.99 -37.89
C ILE A 88 0.37 16.47 -38.09
N LEU A 89 0.47 16.96 -39.32
CA LEU A 89 0.03 18.29 -39.73
C LEU A 89 -1.45 18.27 -40.07
N LYS A 90 -2.18 19.27 -39.57
CA LYS A 90 -3.62 19.41 -39.78
C LYS A 90 -3.98 20.72 -40.47
N SER A 91 -4.97 20.68 -41.35
CA SER A 91 -5.55 21.86 -42.01
C SER A 91 -6.46 22.66 -41.07
N ASP A 92 -6.90 23.85 -41.49
CA ASP A 92 -7.94 24.65 -40.79
C ASP A 92 -9.26 23.89 -40.60
N ALA A 93 -9.56 22.92 -41.47
CA ALA A 93 -10.73 22.04 -41.36
C ALA A 93 -10.51 20.86 -40.39
N GLY A 94 -9.30 20.70 -39.86
CA GLY A 94 -8.92 19.61 -38.94
C GLY A 94 -8.53 18.30 -39.62
N GLU A 95 -8.38 18.31 -40.95
CA GLU A 95 -7.99 17.13 -41.74
C GLU A 95 -6.47 16.93 -41.71
N ASP A 96 -6.03 15.68 -41.67
CA ASP A 96 -4.61 15.30 -41.67
C ASP A 96 -4.04 15.48 -43.09
N VAL A 97 -3.08 16.40 -43.24
CA VAL A 97 -2.53 16.82 -44.55
C VAL A 97 -1.07 16.42 -44.75
N GLY A 98 -0.37 16.04 -43.67
CA GLY A 98 0.98 15.50 -43.77
C GLY A 98 1.45 14.84 -42.49
N PHE A 99 2.45 13.98 -42.63
CA PHE A 99 3.07 13.19 -41.57
C PHE A 99 4.57 13.46 -41.54
N LEU A 100 5.14 13.49 -40.34
CA LEU A 100 6.59 13.61 -40.16
C LEU A 100 7.03 12.90 -38.88
N HIS A 101 8.22 12.32 -38.93
CA HIS A 101 8.89 11.74 -37.77
C HIS A 101 10.06 12.64 -37.35
N LEU A 102 10.03 13.15 -36.13
CA LEU A 102 11.08 13.97 -35.53
C LEU A 102 12.13 13.06 -34.87
N ASP A 103 13.32 12.95 -35.44
CA ASP A 103 14.44 12.28 -34.78
C ASP A 103 15.05 13.20 -33.71
N VAL A 104 14.68 12.94 -32.46
CA VAL A 104 15.10 13.74 -31.30
C VAL A 104 16.61 13.58 -31.05
N LYS A 105 17.26 12.48 -31.49
CA LYS A 105 18.71 12.29 -31.38
C LYS A 105 19.46 13.10 -32.43
N GLU A 106 18.96 13.19 -33.65
CA GLU A 106 19.54 14.01 -34.72
C GLU A 106 19.43 15.50 -34.39
N MET A 107 18.25 15.94 -33.93
CA MET A 107 18.03 17.28 -33.41
C MET A 107 18.91 17.63 -32.19
N ARG A 108 19.35 16.64 -31.41
CA ARG A 108 20.34 16.81 -30.34
C ARG A 108 21.80 16.77 -30.82
N ARG A 109 22.12 16.07 -31.92
CA ARG A 109 23.49 15.82 -32.43
C ARG A 109 24.10 17.01 -33.18
N ASP A 110 23.29 17.78 -33.92
CA ASP A 110 23.77 18.96 -34.68
C ASP A 110 24.12 20.17 -33.77
N SER A 111 24.13 19.97 -32.46
CA SER A 111 24.45 20.94 -31.41
C SER A 111 25.89 21.46 -31.38
N SER A 112 26.72 21.12 -32.37
CA SER A 112 28.14 21.51 -32.46
C SER A 112 28.47 22.53 -33.57
N ASN A 113 27.53 22.85 -34.47
CA ASN A 113 27.70 23.88 -35.50
C ASN A 113 26.59 24.93 -35.41
N SER A 114 26.94 26.15 -35.02
CA SER A 114 25.99 27.25 -34.74
C SER A 114 25.41 27.95 -35.98
N GLU A 115 25.70 27.48 -37.20
CA GLU A 115 25.37 28.19 -38.45
C GLU A 115 24.50 27.40 -39.45
N ASN A 116 24.18 26.12 -39.20
CA ASN A 116 23.35 25.34 -40.11
C ASN A 116 21.88 25.32 -39.64
N GLU A 117 20.97 25.85 -40.47
CA GLU A 117 19.55 25.52 -40.42
C GLU A 117 19.37 24.07 -40.91
N SER A 118 18.90 23.18 -40.03
CA SER A 118 18.60 21.80 -40.40
C SER A 118 17.19 21.73 -41.01
N SER A 119 16.99 20.85 -41.98
CA SER A 119 15.72 20.75 -42.71
C SER A 119 15.35 19.31 -43.07
N GLN A 120 14.05 18.99 -43.04
CA GLN A 120 13.48 17.68 -43.37
C GLN A 120 12.25 17.84 -44.26
N LYS A 121 12.09 16.98 -45.27
CA LYS A 121 10.85 16.93 -46.09
C LYS A 121 9.72 16.30 -45.29
N VAL A 122 8.52 16.87 -45.42
CA VAL A 122 7.28 16.36 -44.83
C VAL A 122 6.60 15.42 -45.82
N GLU A 123 6.11 14.27 -45.35
CA GLU A 123 5.33 13.36 -46.17
C GLU A 123 3.89 13.88 -46.28
N MET A 124 3.54 14.48 -47.42
CA MET A 124 2.23 15.09 -47.66
C MET A 124 1.22 14.04 -48.14
N CYS A 125 -0.05 14.22 -47.79
CA CYS A 125 -1.15 13.38 -48.30
C CYS A 125 -1.47 13.63 -49.79
N ASP A 126 -1.05 14.79 -50.32
CA ASP A 126 -1.20 15.18 -51.73
C ASP A 126 0.19 15.25 -52.38
N ASP A 127 0.45 14.34 -53.32
CA ASP A 127 1.73 14.21 -54.03
C ASP A 127 2.09 15.46 -54.88
N GLN A 128 1.17 16.40 -55.07
CA GLN A 128 1.40 17.66 -55.79
C GLN A 128 1.98 18.77 -54.91
N ILE A 129 2.11 18.57 -53.60
CA ILE A 129 2.57 19.59 -52.65
C ILE A 129 3.86 19.13 -51.98
N GLU A 130 4.94 19.91 -52.15
CA GLU A 130 6.21 19.66 -51.46
C GLU A 130 6.42 20.65 -50.30
N LEU A 131 6.43 20.13 -49.07
CA LEU A 131 6.57 20.91 -47.85
C LEU A 131 7.86 20.51 -47.11
N THR A 132 8.66 21.50 -46.72
CA THR A 132 9.91 21.29 -45.97
C THR A 132 9.81 21.93 -44.59
N MET A 133 10.12 21.17 -43.55
CA MET A 133 10.28 21.66 -42.18
C MET A 133 11.73 22.09 -41.95
N ARG A 134 11.95 23.29 -41.41
CA ARG A 134 13.25 23.82 -40.99
C ARG A 134 13.24 24.15 -39.50
N TRP A 135 14.39 23.98 -38.84
CA TRP A 135 14.54 24.38 -37.45
C TRP A 135 15.92 24.92 -37.10
N LYS A 136 15.99 25.73 -36.03
CA LYS A 136 17.24 26.21 -35.43
C LYS A 136 17.52 25.55 -34.09
N ASN A 137 18.79 25.21 -33.86
CA ASN A 137 19.24 24.58 -32.62
C ASN A 137 19.27 25.57 -31.44
N ALA A 138 18.64 25.17 -30.33
CA ALA A 138 18.40 26.00 -29.14
C ALA A 138 19.61 26.17 -28.19
N ASN A 139 20.85 26.21 -28.70
CA ASN A 139 22.05 26.14 -27.83
C ASN A 139 22.73 27.47 -27.51
N THR A 140 22.32 28.60 -28.09
CA THR A 140 22.92 29.90 -27.78
C THR A 140 22.58 30.42 -26.38
N GLN A 141 21.47 29.96 -25.76
CA GLN A 141 21.15 30.28 -24.36
C GLN A 141 21.75 29.30 -23.33
N LEU A 142 21.84 28.01 -23.67
CA LEU A 142 22.35 26.95 -22.80
C LEU A 142 23.86 27.07 -22.52
N GLU A 143 24.68 27.55 -23.47
CA GLU A 143 26.09 27.81 -23.21
C GLU A 143 26.32 28.97 -22.24
N SER A 144 25.44 29.97 -22.22
CA SER A 144 25.50 31.07 -21.24
C SER A 144 25.14 30.62 -19.82
N ILE A 145 24.22 29.65 -19.69
CA ILE A 145 23.76 29.08 -18.41
C ILE A 145 24.70 27.97 -17.91
N ARG A 146 25.34 27.21 -18.81
CA ARG A 146 26.43 26.27 -18.46
C ARG A 146 27.64 26.96 -17.81
N ALA A 147 27.77 28.27 -18.00
CA ALA A 147 28.78 29.10 -17.33
C ALA A 147 28.30 29.66 -15.98
N ASP A 148 27.02 29.53 -15.63
CA ASP A 148 26.41 30.11 -14.44
C ASP A 148 26.44 29.13 -13.25
N ASN A 149 27.55 29.16 -12.50
CA ASN A 149 27.80 28.29 -11.35
C ASN A 149 26.72 28.42 -10.24
N ASP A 150 25.99 29.54 -10.20
CA ASP A 150 24.95 29.77 -9.20
C ASP A 150 23.76 28.82 -9.36
N VAL A 151 23.39 28.47 -10.60
CA VAL A 151 22.29 27.52 -10.88
C VAL A 151 22.67 26.12 -10.42
N ALA A 152 23.88 25.66 -10.75
CA ALA A 152 24.36 24.34 -10.39
C ALA A 152 24.56 24.20 -8.85
N ALA A 153 24.92 25.29 -8.16
CA ALA A 153 24.99 25.31 -6.70
C ALA A 153 23.61 25.20 -6.05
N GLN A 154 22.62 25.94 -6.56
CA GLN A 154 21.24 25.90 -6.06
C GLN A 154 20.59 24.53 -6.24
N LEU A 155 20.77 23.90 -7.41
CA LEU A 155 20.26 22.55 -7.69
C LEU A 155 20.85 21.51 -6.71
N ASN A 156 22.16 21.56 -6.47
CA ASN A 156 22.82 20.65 -5.53
C ASN A 156 22.34 20.87 -4.08
N ASN A 157 22.15 22.13 -3.66
CA ASN A 157 21.64 22.45 -2.31
C ASN A 157 20.20 21.99 -2.11
N TYR A 158 19.36 22.15 -3.14
CA TYR A 158 17.99 21.68 -3.13
C TYR A 158 17.91 20.16 -3.11
N ALA A 159 18.72 19.47 -3.91
CA ALA A 159 18.82 18.02 -3.89
C ALA A 159 19.25 17.48 -2.51
N ALA A 160 20.20 18.15 -1.84
CA ALA A 160 20.58 17.80 -0.47
C ALA A 160 19.43 18.01 0.53
N SER A 161 18.57 19.01 0.31
CA SER A 161 17.35 19.22 1.11
C SER A 161 16.31 18.12 0.87
N LEU A 162 16.13 17.69 -0.38
CA LEU A 162 15.25 16.58 -0.72
C LEU A 162 15.75 15.26 -0.12
N GLY A 163 17.06 15.00 -0.12
CA GLY A 163 17.66 13.87 0.57
C GLY A 163 17.34 13.85 2.07
N ARG A 164 17.51 14.99 2.75
CA ARG A 164 17.13 15.13 4.18
C ARG A 164 15.63 14.97 4.42
N ASN A 165 14.79 15.44 3.50
CA ASN A 165 13.34 15.25 3.63
C ASN A 165 12.97 13.78 3.46
N TYR A 166 13.60 13.09 2.50
CA TYR A 166 13.46 11.66 2.32
C TYR A 166 13.89 10.87 3.57
N GLU A 167 14.99 11.23 4.23
CA GLU A 167 15.41 10.61 5.50
C GLU A 167 14.32 10.72 6.59
N ARG A 168 13.45 11.74 6.51
CA ARG A 168 12.35 11.96 7.46
C ARG A 168 11.03 11.33 7.04
N THR A 169 10.70 11.31 5.75
CA THR A 169 9.38 10.89 5.24
C THR A 169 9.38 9.50 4.63
N GLY A 170 10.54 8.98 4.19
CA GLY A 170 10.68 7.73 3.46
C GLY A 170 10.06 7.74 2.06
N GLU A 171 9.67 8.91 1.54
CA GLU A 171 8.95 9.02 0.27
C GLU A 171 9.92 8.91 -0.92
N LEU A 172 9.85 7.79 -1.64
CA LEU A 172 10.78 7.48 -2.74
C LEU A 172 10.77 8.52 -3.88
N SER A 173 9.62 9.17 -4.10
CA SER A 173 9.47 10.25 -5.09
C SER A 173 10.45 11.41 -4.82
N THR A 174 10.58 11.84 -3.55
CA THR A 174 11.46 12.94 -3.13
C THR A 174 12.93 12.60 -3.35
N LEU A 175 13.31 11.33 -3.16
CA LEU A 175 14.66 10.85 -3.42
C LEU A 175 14.97 10.82 -4.92
N ASN A 176 14.03 10.37 -5.77
CA ASN A 176 14.19 10.38 -7.22
C ASN A 176 14.37 11.80 -7.76
N TYR A 177 13.59 12.77 -7.25
CA TYR A 177 13.79 14.18 -7.59
C TYR A 177 15.17 14.69 -7.16
N GLY A 178 15.64 14.34 -5.95
CA GLY A 178 16.98 14.71 -5.49
C GLY A 178 18.09 14.17 -6.39
N ILE A 179 17.97 12.91 -6.86
CA ILE A 179 18.95 12.31 -7.78
C ILE A 179 18.95 13.06 -9.11
N SER A 180 17.77 13.33 -9.67
CA SER A 180 17.62 14.08 -10.93
C SER A 180 18.29 15.46 -10.86
N PHE A 181 17.98 16.25 -9.82
CA PHE A 181 18.58 17.57 -9.64
C PHE A 181 20.09 17.51 -9.41
N THR A 182 20.60 16.49 -8.72
CA THR A 182 22.06 16.36 -8.54
C THR A 182 22.77 15.96 -9.83
N ARG A 183 22.15 15.11 -10.68
CA ARG A 183 22.68 14.79 -12.01
C ARG A 183 22.79 16.05 -12.86
N GLN A 184 21.72 16.83 -12.94
CA GLN A 184 21.73 18.12 -13.64
C GLN A 184 22.79 19.09 -13.09
N ALA A 185 22.92 19.19 -11.76
CA ALA A 185 23.96 20.00 -11.15
C ALA A 185 25.36 19.56 -11.58
N VAL A 186 25.64 18.24 -11.64
CA VAL A 186 26.91 17.72 -12.16
C VAL A 186 27.10 18.06 -13.63
N ASP A 187 26.06 17.96 -14.46
CA ASP A 187 26.15 18.24 -15.90
C ASP A 187 26.40 19.73 -16.20
N PHE A 188 25.79 20.64 -15.42
CA PHE A 188 26.02 22.08 -15.50
C PHE A 188 27.35 22.54 -14.89
N THR A 189 28.10 21.64 -14.24
CA THR A 189 29.40 22.01 -13.65
C THR A 189 30.54 21.75 -14.63
N PRO A 190 31.38 22.72 -15.00
CA PRO A 190 32.54 22.44 -15.85
C PRO A 190 33.49 21.36 -15.28
N LEU A 191 34.13 20.56 -16.14
CA LEU A 191 34.97 19.43 -15.72
C LEU A 191 36.09 19.78 -14.72
N GLY A 192 36.67 20.97 -14.84
CA GLY A 192 37.75 21.46 -13.96
C GLY A 192 37.28 22.30 -12.75
N HIS A 193 35.97 22.44 -12.54
CA HIS A 193 35.43 23.29 -11.49
C HIS A 193 35.65 22.70 -10.09
N VAL A 194 35.95 23.56 -9.10
CA VAL A 194 36.29 23.16 -7.73
C VAL A 194 35.17 22.40 -7.01
N ASP A 195 33.90 22.72 -7.32
CA ASP A 195 32.72 22.08 -6.71
C ASP A 195 32.25 20.81 -7.44
N ARG A 196 32.83 20.47 -8.60
CA ARG A 196 32.42 19.25 -9.32
C ARG A 196 32.60 17.97 -8.49
N PRO A 197 33.71 17.78 -7.76
CA PRO A 197 33.90 16.61 -6.91
C PRO A 197 32.86 16.49 -5.79
N SER A 198 32.48 17.59 -5.15
CA SER A 198 31.48 17.56 -4.06
C SER A 198 30.09 17.19 -4.59
N ARG A 199 29.69 17.74 -5.75
CA ARG A 199 28.43 17.40 -6.45
C ARG A 199 28.38 15.93 -6.86
N LEU A 200 29.49 15.39 -7.42
CA LEU A 200 29.62 13.97 -7.74
C LEU A 200 29.52 13.07 -6.50
N SER A 201 30.13 13.48 -5.37
CA SER A 201 29.99 12.73 -4.12
C SER A 201 28.57 12.74 -3.59
N ASN A 202 27.84 13.87 -3.68
CA ASN A 202 26.45 13.98 -3.25
C ASN A 202 25.53 13.10 -4.09
N LEU A 203 25.75 13.06 -5.42
CA LEU A 203 25.02 12.17 -6.32
C LEU A 203 25.17 10.70 -5.87
N GLY A 204 26.41 10.29 -5.59
CA GLY A 204 26.67 8.94 -5.09
C GLY A 204 26.00 8.65 -3.74
N THR A 205 25.91 9.63 -2.83
CA THR A 205 25.18 9.46 -1.57
C THR A 205 23.69 9.23 -1.80
N LEU A 206 23.04 10.01 -2.67
CA LEU A 206 21.60 9.85 -2.94
C LEU A 206 21.29 8.53 -3.67
N LEU A 207 22.12 8.12 -4.62
CA LEU A 207 22.02 6.82 -5.29
C LEU A 207 22.18 5.67 -4.28
N CYS A 208 23.12 5.81 -3.33
CA CYS A 208 23.30 4.85 -2.25
C CYS A 208 22.06 4.76 -1.35
N SER A 209 21.40 5.88 -1.03
CA SER A 209 20.14 5.88 -0.29
C SER A 209 18.98 5.28 -1.07
N ARG A 210 18.98 5.35 -2.40
CA ARG A 210 17.95 4.70 -3.23
C ARG A 210 18.14 3.20 -3.24
N PHE A 211 19.38 2.73 -3.38
CA PHE A 211 19.73 1.33 -3.22
C PHE A 211 19.25 0.74 -1.88
N GLU A 212 19.38 1.47 -0.77
CA GLU A 212 18.91 1.01 0.55
C GLU A 212 17.39 0.75 0.60
N ARG A 213 16.62 1.30 -0.33
CA ARG A 213 15.16 1.09 -0.42
C ARG A 213 14.73 0.12 -1.49
N THR A 214 15.38 0.18 -2.65
CA THR A 214 14.98 -0.59 -3.83
C THR A 214 15.73 -1.91 -3.93
N GLY A 215 16.92 -2.00 -3.35
CA GLY A 215 17.83 -3.14 -3.52
C GLY A 215 18.53 -3.18 -4.88
N GLU A 216 18.35 -2.16 -5.72
CA GLU A 216 18.87 -2.11 -7.10
C GLU A 216 20.39 -1.92 -7.13
N LEU A 217 21.13 -2.99 -7.46
CA LEU A 217 22.59 -3.00 -7.41
C LEU A 217 23.25 -2.02 -8.41
N LEU A 218 22.52 -1.65 -9.48
CA LEU A 218 22.96 -0.66 -10.46
C LEU A 218 23.18 0.72 -9.82
N ASP A 219 22.30 1.14 -8.92
CA ASP A 219 22.42 2.42 -8.20
C ASP A 219 23.71 2.49 -7.40
N LEU A 220 24.07 1.38 -6.75
CA LEU A 220 25.27 1.31 -5.94
C LEU A 220 26.54 1.30 -6.79
N THR A 221 26.47 0.70 -7.98
CA THR A 221 27.56 0.70 -8.96
C THR A 221 27.79 2.10 -9.52
N GLU A 222 26.71 2.81 -9.85
CA GLU A 222 26.74 4.20 -10.29
C GLU A 222 27.28 5.12 -9.17
N ALA A 223 26.82 4.93 -7.93
CA ALA A 223 27.29 5.68 -6.76
C ALA A 223 28.80 5.58 -6.55
N ILE A 224 29.34 4.35 -6.59
CA ILE A 224 30.76 4.08 -6.44
C ILE A 224 31.55 4.74 -7.58
N THR A 225 31.06 4.68 -8.82
CA THR A 225 31.70 5.28 -9.98
C THR A 225 31.82 6.81 -9.83
N HIS A 226 30.73 7.49 -9.42
CA HIS A 226 30.76 8.93 -9.21
C HIS A 226 31.66 9.34 -8.03
N GLN A 227 31.63 8.60 -6.92
CA GLN A 227 32.47 8.90 -5.76
C GLN A 227 33.96 8.61 -6.00
N GLN A 228 34.29 7.59 -6.81
CA GLN A 228 35.66 7.34 -7.28
C GLN A 228 36.16 8.51 -8.11
N LYS A 229 35.37 8.95 -9.11
CA LYS A 229 35.70 10.11 -9.94
C LYS A 229 35.84 11.39 -9.12
N ALA A 230 34.98 11.61 -8.13
CA ALA A 230 35.12 12.72 -7.18
C ALA A 230 36.46 12.66 -6.43
N GLY A 231 36.85 11.48 -5.94
CA GLY A 231 38.11 11.28 -5.24
C GLY A 231 39.36 11.51 -6.11
N GLU A 232 39.28 11.18 -7.40
CA GLU A 232 40.35 11.40 -8.39
C GLU A 232 40.52 12.88 -8.75
N LEU A 233 39.41 13.61 -8.88
CA LEU A 233 39.41 15.03 -9.22
C LEU A 233 39.78 15.94 -8.03
N THR A 234 39.73 15.42 -6.81
CA THR A 234 40.01 16.22 -5.60
C THR A 234 41.49 16.19 -5.23
N PRO A 235 42.19 17.34 -5.15
CA PRO A 235 43.59 17.40 -4.74
C PRO A 235 43.84 16.83 -3.34
N ARG A 236 45.02 16.24 -3.10
CA ARG A 236 45.36 15.56 -1.84
C ARG A 236 45.23 16.42 -0.57
N GLY A 237 45.42 17.73 -0.68
CA GLY A 237 45.32 18.69 0.44
C GLY A 237 43.94 19.33 0.60
N HIS A 238 42.96 19.00 -0.25
CA HIS A 238 41.63 19.61 -0.21
C HIS A 238 40.84 19.14 1.02
N ALA A 239 40.12 20.06 1.67
CA ALA A 239 39.38 19.80 2.91
C ALA A 239 38.28 18.74 2.76
N ASP A 240 37.71 18.60 1.56
CA ASP A 240 36.60 17.67 1.31
C ASP A 240 37.05 16.25 0.95
N LEU A 241 38.31 16.04 0.58
CA LEU A 241 38.81 14.71 0.18
C LEU A 241 38.53 13.62 1.24
N PRO A 242 38.74 13.87 2.55
CA PRO A 242 38.40 12.89 3.57
C PRO A 242 36.90 12.55 3.64
N ALA A 243 35.99 13.47 3.30
CA ALA A 243 34.56 13.20 3.27
C ALA A 243 34.17 12.34 2.07
N ILE A 244 34.68 12.69 0.88
CA ILE A 244 34.47 11.92 -0.36
C ILE A 244 34.97 10.48 -0.20
N LEU A 245 36.18 10.29 0.36
CA LEU A 245 36.75 8.96 0.61
C LEU A 245 35.95 8.16 1.63
N SER A 246 35.37 8.82 2.64
CA SER A 246 34.51 8.16 3.62
C SER A 246 33.17 7.72 3.00
N ASN A 247 32.59 8.54 2.12
CA ASN A 247 31.36 8.20 1.40
C ASN A 247 31.60 7.01 0.45
N LEU A 248 32.70 7.05 -0.31
CA LEU A 248 33.15 5.93 -1.16
C LEU A 248 33.32 4.63 -0.37
N GLY A 249 33.97 4.70 0.80
CA GLY A 249 34.11 3.54 1.66
C GLY A 249 32.77 2.98 2.15
N GLY A 250 31.81 3.86 2.46
CA GLY A 250 30.45 3.48 2.85
C GLY A 250 29.67 2.78 1.73
N SER A 251 29.78 3.26 0.48
CA SER A 251 29.12 2.62 -0.67
C SER A 251 29.78 1.29 -1.03
N LEU A 252 31.11 1.19 -0.99
CA LEU A 252 31.82 -0.09 -1.16
C LEU A 252 31.47 -1.12 -0.09
N THR A 253 31.30 -0.68 1.17
CA THR A 253 30.90 -1.57 2.28
C THR A 253 29.51 -2.16 2.04
N ARG A 254 28.53 -1.33 1.64
CA ARG A 254 27.18 -1.81 1.29
C ARG A 254 27.19 -2.76 0.10
N ARG A 255 28.04 -2.51 -0.90
CA ARG A 255 28.14 -3.40 -2.07
C ARG A 255 28.69 -4.75 -1.67
N PHE A 256 29.67 -4.78 -0.79
CA PHE A 256 30.17 -6.02 -0.21
C PHE A 256 29.11 -6.76 0.63
N GLU A 257 28.28 -6.06 1.41
CA GLU A 257 27.19 -6.70 2.17
C GLU A 257 26.21 -7.43 1.24
N ARG A 258 25.92 -6.84 0.07
CA ARG A 258 24.99 -7.42 -0.91
C ARG A 258 25.62 -8.45 -1.84
N ALA A 259 26.80 -8.18 -2.39
CA ALA A 259 27.44 -8.99 -3.43
C ALA A 259 28.54 -9.93 -2.90
N GLY A 260 29.11 -9.67 -1.72
CA GLY A 260 30.12 -10.53 -1.10
C GLY A 260 31.54 -10.41 -1.65
N GLU A 261 31.79 -9.49 -2.59
CA GLU A 261 33.09 -9.33 -3.26
C GLU A 261 34.20 -8.83 -2.31
N LEU A 262 35.20 -9.68 -2.02
CA LEU A 262 36.28 -9.34 -1.08
C LEU A 262 37.13 -8.13 -1.53
N SER A 263 37.17 -7.85 -2.83
CA SER A 263 37.85 -6.68 -3.39
C SER A 263 37.20 -5.37 -2.93
N ASP A 264 35.88 -5.35 -2.76
CA ASP A 264 35.12 -4.18 -2.33
C ASP A 264 35.43 -3.80 -0.89
N ILE A 265 35.40 -4.77 0.02
CA ILE A 265 35.71 -4.49 1.43
C ILE A 265 37.19 -4.14 1.63
N ALA A 266 38.10 -4.74 0.84
CA ALA A 266 39.51 -4.36 0.86
C ALA A 266 39.72 -2.91 0.39
N ASN A 267 39.01 -2.50 -0.68
CA ASN A 267 39.02 -1.13 -1.16
C ASN A 267 38.34 -0.16 -0.18
N ALA A 268 37.24 -0.55 0.46
CA ALA A 268 36.56 0.23 1.49
C ALA A 268 37.50 0.55 2.66
N ILE A 269 38.21 -0.46 3.17
CA ILE A 269 39.21 -0.31 4.23
C ILE A 269 40.34 0.64 3.77
N LYS A 270 40.83 0.49 2.54
CA LYS A 270 41.88 1.35 1.98
C LYS A 270 41.46 2.82 1.94
N VAL A 271 40.25 3.12 1.47
CA VAL A 271 39.75 4.50 1.37
C VAL A 271 39.36 5.08 2.73
N HIS A 272 38.76 4.29 3.64
CA HIS A 272 38.49 4.72 5.02
C HIS A 272 39.78 5.02 5.79
N ARG A 273 40.82 4.17 5.67
CA ARG A 273 42.12 4.40 6.29
C ARG A 273 42.77 5.68 5.75
N LYS A 274 42.68 5.92 4.45
CA LYS A 274 43.14 7.18 3.82
C LYS A 274 42.35 8.39 4.35
N ALA A 275 41.03 8.29 4.47
CA ALA A 275 40.19 9.35 5.05
C ALA A 275 40.59 9.69 6.49
N VAL A 276 40.79 8.67 7.35
CA VAL A 276 41.25 8.85 8.74
C VAL A 276 42.61 9.54 8.80
N ASN A 277 43.57 9.10 7.98
CA ASN A 277 44.93 9.67 7.98
C ASN A 277 44.97 11.13 7.51
N LEU A 278 44.08 11.52 6.61
CA LEU A 278 43.95 12.90 6.12
C LEU A 278 43.14 13.80 7.06
N THR A 279 42.51 13.24 8.10
CA THR A 279 41.67 14.01 9.04
C THR A 279 42.49 14.49 10.23
N PRO A 280 42.53 15.81 10.52
CA PRO A 280 43.23 16.33 11.70
C PRO A 280 42.66 15.76 13.02
N ARG A 281 43.53 15.59 14.03
CA ARG A 281 43.16 14.96 15.32
C ARG A 281 42.00 15.64 16.06
N GLY A 282 41.84 16.96 15.94
CA GLY A 282 40.75 17.72 16.58
C GLY A 282 39.49 17.90 15.71
N HIS A 283 39.45 17.32 14.51
CA HIS A 283 38.34 17.52 13.59
C HIS A 283 37.13 16.66 13.99
N ALA A 284 35.94 17.26 14.11
CA ALA A 284 34.71 16.59 14.57
C ALA A 284 34.37 15.30 13.80
N ARG A 285 34.65 15.27 12.49
CA ARG A 285 34.42 14.08 11.63
C ARG A 285 35.46 12.96 11.76
N LEU A 286 36.47 13.07 12.62
CA LEU A 286 37.44 11.98 12.85
C LEU A 286 36.79 10.77 13.51
N LEU A 287 35.93 10.99 14.51
CA LEU A 287 35.31 9.92 15.31
C LEU A 287 34.38 9.04 14.46
N PRO A 288 33.45 9.59 13.64
CA PRO A 288 32.65 8.77 12.74
C PRO A 288 33.50 7.99 11.72
N ARG A 289 34.59 8.59 11.22
CA ARG A 289 35.50 7.93 10.26
C ARG A 289 36.25 6.74 10.88
N LEU A 290 36.68 6.87 12.14
CA LEU A 290 37.28 5.78 12.90
C LEU A 290 36.27 4.64 13.15
N ASN A 291 35.04 5.00 13.52
CA ASN A 291 33.97 4.02 13.70
C ASN A 291 33.65 3.26 12.40
N ASN A 292 33.54 3.96 11.27
CA ASN A 292 33.29 3.35 9.96
C ASN A 292 34.44 2.44 9.52
N LEU A 293 35.69 2.87 9.75
CA LEU A 293 36.87 2.05 9.50
C LEU A 293 36.82 0.76 10.33
N GLY A 294 36.46 0.85 11.61
CA GLY A 294 36.29 -0.32 12.47
C GLY A 294 35.19 -1.25 11.99
N GLY A 295 34.04 -0.71 11.57
CA GLY A 295 32.95 -1.49 10.98
C GLY A 295 33.38 -2.27 9.74
N ALA A 296 34.13 -1.65 8.83
CA ALA A 296 34.65 -2.30 7.62
C ALA A 296 35.62 -3.45 7.95
N PHE A 297 36.48 -3.29 8.96
CA PHE A 297 37.34 -4.37 9.45
C PHE A 297 36.54 -5.53 10.05
N THR A 298 35.55 -5.24 10.90
CA THR A 298 34.66 -6.26 11.48
C THR A 298 33.93 -7.04 10.40
N LEU A 299 33.47 -6.37 9.35
CA LEU A 299 32.77 -6.99 8.24
C LEU A 299 33.69 -7.91 7.42
N ARG A 300 34.92 -7.48 7.13
CA ARG A 300 35.93 -8.34 6.48
C ARG A 300 36.27 -9.54 7.35
N PHE A 301 36.45 -9.34 8.66
CA PHE A 301 36.70 -10.41 9.62
C PHE A 301 35.59 -11.46 9.63
N LYS A 302 34.30 -11.05 9.60
CA LYS A 302 33.17 -11.99 9.53
C LYS A 302 33.27 -12.94 8.32
N ARG A 303 33.84 -12.49 7.21
CA ARG A 303 34.06 -13.34 6.02
C ARG A 303 35.37 -14.11 6.03
N THR A 304 36.48 -13.50 6.45
CA THR A 304 37.83 -14.09 6.32
C THR A 304 38.30 -14.84 7.57
N GLY A 305 37.77 -14.50 8.75
CA GLY A 305 38.27 -14.97 10.04
C GLY A 305 39.63 -14.40 10.44
N ASN A 306 40.19 -13.42 9.73
CA ASN A 306 41.52 -12.88 10.03
C ASN A 306 41.54 -12.09 11.35
N LEU A 307 42.18 -12.64 12.38
CA LEU A 307 42.26 -12.04 13.71
C LEU A 307 42.92 -10.65 13.73
N SER A 308 43.79 -10.34 12.76
CA SER A 308 44.35 -8.99 12.64
C SER A 308 43.29 -7.95 12.31
N ASP A 309 42.27 -8.32 11.52
CA ASP A 309 41.21 -7.39 11.12
C ASP A 309 40.34 -7.01 12.32
N ILE A 310 39.93 -7.97 13.13
CA ILE A 310 39.11 -7.67 14.31
C ILE A 310 39.90 -6.93 15.39
N ALA A 311 41.21 -7.16 15.50
CA ALA A 311 42.09 -6.37 16.37
C ALA A 311 42.20 -4.91 15.89
N ASP A 312 42.35 -4.68 14.58
CA ASP A 312 42.33 -3.34 13.98
C ASP A 312 40.96 -2.66 14.18
N ALA A 313 39.87 -3.41 14.08
CA ALA A 313 38.51 -2.91 14.31
C ALA A 313 38.32 -2.38 15.73
N ILE A 314 38.65 -3.22 16.72
CA ILE A 314 38.57 -2.88 18.15
C ILE A 314 39.47 -1.67 18.44
N THR A 315 40.68 -1.63 17.90
CA THR A 315 41.61 -0.50 18.08
C THR A 315 41.04 0.81 17.52
N ALA A 316 40.44 0.78 16.32
CA ALA A 316 39.84 1.95 15.71
C ALA A 316 38.62 2.48 16.47
N GLN A 317 37.73 1.58 16.90
CA GLN A 317 36.52 1.92 17.66
C GLN A 317 36.84 2.36 19.09
N GLN A 318 37.76 1.69 19.78
CA GLN A 318 38.23 2.09 21.10
C GLN A 318 38.82 3.51 21.06
N ARG A 319 39.63 3.80 20.03
CA ARG A 319 40.17 5.16 19.83
C ARG A 319 39.06 6.20 19.62
N ALA A 320 37.97 5.85 18.93
CA ALA A 320 36.82 6.76 18.78
C ALA A 320 36.14 7.01 20.14
N VAL A 321 35.94 5.97 20.95
CA VAL A 321 35.37 6.07 22.30
C VAL A 321 36.25 6.94 23.21
N ASP A 322 37.56 6.69 23.24
CA ASP A 322 38.50 7.41 24.11
C ASP A 322 38.57 8.90 23.76
N LEU A 323 38.64 9.24 22.47
CA LEU A 323 38.65 10.64 22.01
C LEU A 323 37.32 11.36 22.29
N THR A 324 36.20 10.65 22.20
CA THR A 324 34.88 11.21 22.56
C THR A 324 34.83 11.57 24.04
N ARG A 325 35.37 10.69 24.91
CA ARG A 325 35.45 10.92 26.37
C ARG A 325 36.40 12.06 26.74
N GLN A 326 37.51 12.22 26.02
CA GLN A 326 38.50 13.28 26.28
C GLN A 326 38.04 14.68 25.82
N GLY A 327 37.19 14.75 24.79
CA GLY A 327 36.87 16.02 24.13
C GLY A 327 35.65 16.79 24.67
N HIS A 328 34.83 16.22 25.56
CA HIS A 328 33.52 16.74 26.00
C HIS A 328 32.59 17.30 24.89
N ALA A 329 32.91 17.04 23.62
CA ALA A 329 32.17 17.50 22.47
C ALA A 329 31.32 16.33 21.96
N ASN A 330 30.01 16.45 22.15
CA ASN A 330 28.96 15.57 21.64
C ASN A 330 28.94 14.14 22.21
N LEU A 331 28.29 14.01 23.38
CA LEU A 331 27.79 12.73 23.92
C LEU A 331 26.72 11.97 23.08
N PRO A 332 25.95 12.55 22.12
CA PRO A 332 24.91 11.77 21.45
C PRO A 332 25.41 10.59 20.61
N ASP A 333 26.65 10.62 20.11
CA ASP A 333 27.19 9.54 19.26
C ASP A 333 27.95 8.46 20.06
N LEU A 334 28.30 8.74 21.33
CA LEU A 334 29.02 7.80 22.20
C LEU A 334 28.29 6.45 22.34
N PRO A 335 26.96 6.39 22.54
CA PRO A 335 26.22 5.13 22.56
C PRO A 335 26.43 4.28 21.30
N THR A 336 26.45 4.92 20.12
CA THR A 336 26.68 4.22 18.85
C THR A 336 28.07 3.60 18.79
N TYR A 337 29.11 4.34 19.21
CA TYR A 337 30.48 3.83 19.20
C TYR A 337 30.67 2.68 20.20
N LEU A 338 30.09 2.79 21.40
CA LEU A 338 30.09 1.75 22.41
C LEU A 338 29.39 0.47 21.92
N ASN A 339 28.22 0.61 21.28
CA ASN A 339 27.49 -0.54 20.73
C ASN A 339 28.29 -1.24 19.61
N ASN A 340 28.91 -0.47 18.72
CA ASN A 340 29.73 -1.03 17.62
C ASN A 340 31.02 -1.69 18.13
N LEU A 341 31.65 -1.10 19.15
CA LEU A 341 32.78 -1.70 19.85
C LEU A 341 32.39 -3.03 20.49
N GLY A 342 31.24 -3.08 21.16
CA GLY A 342 30.72 -4.32 21.74
C GLY A 342 30.45 -5.40 20.71
N ASN A 343 29.92 -5.03 19.54
CA ASN A 343 29.74 -5.96 18.43
C ASN A 343 31.09 -6.53 17.92
N SER A 344 32.14 -5.72 17.86
CA SER A 344 33.48 -6.20 17.46
C SER A 344 34.09 -7.14 18.49
N TYR A 345 33.97 -6.84 19.78
CA TYR A 345 34.37 -7.76 20.85
C TYR A 345 33.59 -9.09 20.80
N LYS A 346 32.26 -9.04 20.64
CA LYS A 346 31.42 -10.22 20.47
C LYS A 346 31.87 -11.06 19.26
N CYS A 347 32.13 -10.44 18.12
CA CYS A 347 32.62 -11.17 16.93
C CYS A 347 33.97 -11.85 17.20
N ARG A 348 34.90 -11.20 17.92
CA ARG A 348 36.17 -11.82 18.30
C ARG A 348 35.94 -13.00 19.26
N PHE A 349 35.04 -12.87 20.22
CA PHE A 349 34.63 -13.95 21.11
C PHE A 349 34.07 -15.15 20.33
N GLU A 350 33.17 -14.94 19.37
CA GLU A 350 32.56 -16.02 18.59
C GLU A 350 33.60 -16.89 17.85
N ARG A 351 34.80 -16.35 17.58
CA ARG A 351 35.90 -17.09 16.93
C ARG A 351 36.93 -17.64 17.91
N THR A 352 37.22 -16.94 18.99
CA THR A 352 38.32 -17.27 19.93
C THR A 352 37.83 -18.03 21.17
N GLY A 353 36.58 -17.82 21.58
CA GLY A 353 36.03 -18.32 22.83
C GLY A 353 36.53 -17.59 24.10
N GLU A 354 37.27 -16.48 23.94
CA GLU A 354 37.86 -15.73 25.06
C GLU A 354 36.78 -15.02 25.89
N LEU A 355 36.52 -15.50 27.10
CA LEU A 355 35.45 -14.96 27.96
C LEU A 355 35.64 -13.49 28.33
N SER A 356 36.87 -12.99 28.31
CA SER A 356 37.16 -11.57 28.51
C SER A 356 36.52 -10.70 27.41
N ASP A 357 36.50 -11.16 26.17
CA ASP A 357 35.93 -10.40 25.05
C ASP A 357 34.43 -10.23 25.18
N ILE A 358 33.70 -11.31 25.49
CA ILE A 358 32.24 -11.21 25.65
C ILE A 358 31.86 -10.42 26.90
N ALA A 359 32.68 -10.45 27.95
CA ALA A 359 32.49 -9.60 29.13
C ALA A 359 32.64 -8.12 28.78
N HIS A 360 33.68 -7.74 28.03
CA HIS A 360 33.84 -6.36 27.55
C HIS A 360 32.71 -5.95 26.59
N ALA A 361 32.26 -6.86 25.72
CA ALA A 361 31.14 -6.60 24.80
C ALA A 361 29.87 -6.21 25.56
N ILE A 362 29.52 -6.99 26.60
CA ILE A 362 28.36 -6.74 27.46
C ILE A 362 28.53 -5.42 28.22
N GLU A 363 29.70 -5.15 28.79
CA GLU A 363 29.97 -3.92 29.55
C GLU A 363 29.73 -2.66 28.70
N VAL A 364 30.33 -2.58 27.52
CA VAL A 364 30.18 -1.41 26.64
C VAL A 364 28.77 -1.29 26.06
N GLN A 365 28.09 -2.41 25.78
CA GLN A 365 26.69 -2.38 25.31
C GLN A 365 25.71 -1.97 26.42
N GLN A 366 25.94 -2.38 27.67
CA GLN A 366 25.17 -1.90 28.82
C GLN A 366 25.33 -0.39 29.00
N GLU A 367 26.56 0.13 28.88
CA GLU A 367 26.82 1.57 28.91
C GLU A 367 26.10 2.30 27.76
N SER A 368 26.15 1.74 26.54
CA SER A 368 25.42 2.28 25.37
C SER A 368 23.91 2.39 25.62
N VAL A 369 23.28 1.31 26.10
CA VAL A 369 21.85 1.28 26.43
C VAL A 369 21.51 2.27 27.54
N LYS A 370 22.35 2.39 28.58
CA LYS A 370 22.14 3.32 29.70
C LYS A 370 22.21 4.78 29.27
N LEU A 371 23.08 5.11 28.32
CA LEU A 371 23.24 6.47 27.80
C LEU A 371 22.20 6.85 26.74
N THR A 372 21.44 5.89 26.21
CA THR A 372 20.44 6.12 25.16
C THR A 372 19.07 6.43 25.77
N PRO A 373 18.46 7.59 25.46
CA PRO A 373 17.12 7.92 25.93
C PRO A 373 16.04 6.94 25.43
N LEU A 374 14.99 6.71 26.22
CA LEU A 374 13.91 5.76 25.89
C LEU A 374 13.16 6.08 24.59
N ASN A 375 13.12 7.36 24.18
CA ASN A 375 12.42 7.82 22.98
C ASN A 375 13.26 7.78 21.70
N TYR A 376 14.52 7.32 21.77
CA TYR A 376 15.37 7.20 20.59
C TYR A 376 15.03 5.93 19.81
N ALA A 377 14.70 6.09 18.52
CA ALA A 377 14.29 5.00 17.63
C ALA A 377 15.34 3.87 17.46
N ILE A 378 16.60 4.12 17.82
CA ILE A 378 17.69 3.15 17.73
C ILE A 378 17.84 2.28 18.99
N LEU A 379 17.22 2.64 20.11
CA LEU A 379 17.33 1.92 21.38
C LEU A 379 16.95 0.42 21.27
N PRO A 380 15.88 0.02 20.55
CA PRO A 380 15.56 -1.40 20.36
C PRO A 380 16.71 -2.21 19.74
N SER A 381 17.45 -1.63 18.79
CA SER A 381 18.60 -2.27 18.16
C SER A 381 19.74 -2.51 19.16
N TYR A 382 20.02 -1.55 20.05
CA TYR A 382 21.05 -1.70 21.09
C TYR A 382 20.68 -2.75 22.14
N LEU A 383 19.41 -2.76 22.56
CA LEU A 383 18.87 -3.78 23.46
C LEU A 383 18.97 -5.19 22.85
N ASN A 384 18.64 -5.33 21.57
CA ASN A 384 18.77 -6.60 20.85
C ASN A 384 20.24 -7.06 20.74
N ASN A 385 21.18 -6.14 20.47
CA ASN A 385 22.61 -6.49 20.42
C ASN A 385 23.13 -6.93 21.80
N LEU A 386 22.70 -6.24 22.87
CA LEU A 386 23.03 -6.60 24.25
C LEU A 386 22.49 -7.99 24.60
N GLY A 387 21.22 -8.27 24.30
CA GLY A 387 20.62 -9.58 24.52
C GLY A 387 21.37 -10.70 23.79
N SER A 388 21.74 -10.45 22.53
CA SER A 388 22.54 -11.40 21.75
C SER A 388 23.93 -11.66 22.34
N SER A 389 24.59 -10.66 22.94
CA SER A 389 25.86 -10.87 23.65
C SER A 389 25.70 -11.70 24.92
N PHE A 390 24.61 -11.49 25.68
CA PHE A 390 24.29 -12.34 26.82
C PHE A 390 24.05 -13.80 26.40
N ILE A 391 23.32 -14.04 25.30
CA ILE A 391 23.13 -15.40 24.77
C ILE A 391 24.47 -16.05 24.39
N ARG A 392 25.37 -15.32 23.73
CA ARG A 392 26.70 -15.85 23.40
C ARG A 392 27.52 -16.24 24.63
N ARG A 393 27.45 -15.46 25.71
CA ARG A 393 28.11 -15.82 26.97
C ARG A 393 27.43 -17.05 27.60
N PHE A 394 26.10 -17.07 27.63
CA PHE A 394 25.31 -18.19 28.13
C PHE A 394 25.62 -19.51 27.42
N GLU A 395 25.69 -19.53 26.09
CA GLU A 395 26.03 -20.72 25.31
C GLU A 395 27.37 -21.33 25.74
N ARG A 396 28.30 -20.51 26.24
CA ARG A 396 29.63 -20.94 26.69
C ARG A 396 29.70 -21.28 28.18
N THR A 397 29.02 -20.52 29.03
CA THR A 397 29.12 -20.65 30.51
C THR A 397 27.98 -21.48 31.11
N GLY A 398 26.80 -21.47 30.48
CA GLY A 398 25.56 -22.03 31.02
C GLY A 398 24.95 -21.22 32.16
N GLU A 399 25.39 -19.98 32.40
CA GLU A 399 24.90 -19.15 33.51
C GLU A 399 23.46 -18.66 33.28
N LEU A 400 22.52 -19.17 34.09
CA LEU A 400 21.10 -18.83 33.96
C LEU A 400 20.78 -17.34 34.13
N SER A 401 21.64 -16.57 34.81
CA SER A 401 21.51 -15.12 34.87
C SER A 401 21.64 -14.48 33.50
N ASP A 402 22.52 -14.97 32.63
CA ASP A 402 22.76 -14.37 31.31
C ASP A 402 21.54 -14.49 30.42
N ILE A 403 20.91 -15.66 30.40
CA ILE A 403 19.70 -15.86 29.59
C ILE A 403 18.51 -15.05 30.13
N ALA A 404 18.42 -14.83 31.45
CA ALA A 404 17.42 -13.94 32.01
C ALA A 404 17.64 -12.47 31.59
N HIS A 405 18.89 -12.00 31.59
CA HIS A 405 19.22 -10.65 31.08
C HIS A 405 18.99 -10.53 29.57
N ALA A 406 19.26 -11.58 28.80
CA ALA A 406 18.98 -11.61 27.37
C ALA A 406 17.48 -11.44 27.07
N ILE A 407 16.64 -12.27 27.70
CA ILE A 407 15.17 -12.21 27.55
C ILE A 407 14.66 -10.83 27.95
N ALA A 408 15.14 -10.26 29.06
CA ALA A 408 14.71 -8.92 29.50
C ALA A 408 15.07 -7.81 28.49
N ALA A 409 16.27 -7.87 27.91
CA ALA A 409 16.71 -6.89 26.91
C ALA A 409 15.94 -7.03 25.59
N GLU A 410 15.78 -8.25 25.10
CA GLU A 410 15.08 -8.54 23.83
C GLU A 410 13.57 -8.30 23.93
N GLN A 411 12.94 -8.64 25.05
CA GLN A 411 11.54 -8.31 25.30
C GLN A 411 11.32 -6.79 25.26
N LYS A 412 12.19 -6.03 25.91
CA LYS A 412 12.13 -4.57 25.88
C LYS A 412 12.36 -4.01 24.46
N ALA A 413 13.18 -4.66 23.64
CA ALA A 413 13.35 -4.28 22.24
C ALA A 413 12.06 -4.51 21.44
N VAL A 414 11.40 -5.65 21.64
CA VAL A 414 10.09 -5.98 21.02
C VAL A 414 9.02 -4.98 21.46
N ASP A 415 8.90 -4.70 22.76
CA ASP A 415 7.87 -3.80 23.31
C ASP A 415 7.99 -2.35 22.80
N LEU A 416 9.21 -1.90 22.52
CA LEU A 416 9.50 -0.57 21.99
C LEU A 416 9.38 -0.47 20.46
N THR A 417 9.13 -1.59 19.77
CA THR A 417 9.12 -1.64 18.30
C THR A 417 7.69 -1.82 17.78
N PRO A 418 7.14 -0.84 17.03
CA PRO A 418 5.85 -0.98 16.36
C PRO A 418 5.78 -2.18 15.41
N GLU A 419 4.58 -2.77 15.26
CA GLU A 419 4.34 -3.99 14.47
C GLU A 419 4.73 -3.90 12.98
N ASP A 420 4.83 -2.68 12.45
CA ASP A 420 5.10 -2.40 11.04
C ASP A 420 6.58 -2.13 10.73
N ARG A 421 7.46 -2.14 11.74
CA ARG A 421 8.90 -1.93 11.55
C ARG A 421 9.57 -3.19 11.01
N ALA A 422 10.37 -3.03 9.97
CA ALA A 422 11.10 -4.12 9.31
C ALA A 422 12.06 -4.89 10.25
N ASP A 423 12.48 -4.28 11.35
CA ASP A 423 13.40 -4.87 12.33
C ASP A 423 12.69 -5.82 13.34
N LEU A 424 11.38 -5.68 13.54
CA LEU A 424 10.62 -6.45 14.53
C LEU A 424 10.76 -7.97 14.36
N PRO A 425 10.69 -8.54 13.12
CA PRO A 425 10.94 -9.96 12.92
C PRO A 425 12.27 -10.44 13.50
N THR A 426 13.33 -9.64 13.39
CA THR A 426 14.65 -10.00 13.90
C THR A 426 14.65 -10.05 15.43
N TYR A 427 13.99 -9.08 16.08
CA TYR A 427 13.89 -9.02 17.54
C TYR A 427 13.04 -10.16 18.10
N LEU A 428 11.91 -10.47 17.46
CA LEU A 428 11.08 -11.63 17.80
C LEU A 428 11.86 -12.94 17.63
N ASN A 429 12.61 -13.12 16.55
CA ASN A 429 13.42 -14.32 16.36
C ASN A 429 14.47 -14.50 17.47
N ASN A 430 15.17 -13.43 17.86
CA ASN A 430 16.18 -13.51 18.92
C ASN A 430 15.53 -13.84 20.28
N LEU A 431 14.42 -13.17 20.62
CA LEU A 431 13.65 -13.46 21.84
C LEU A 431 13.15 -14.91 21.89
N GLY A 432 12.63 -15.41 20.76
CA GLY A 432 12.18 -16.80 20.64
C GLY A 432 13.32 -17.80 20.87
N ASN A 433 14.52 -17.52 20.34
CA ASN A 433 15.71 -18.34 20.57
C ASN A 433 16.15 -18.30 22.04
N SER A 434 16.11 -17.13 22.68
CA SER A 434 16.42 -16.99 24.11
C SER A 434 15.49 -17.81 24.99
N PHE A 435 14.18 -17.80 24.74
CA PHE A 435 13.25 -18.69 25.46
C PHE A 435 13.52 -20.17 25.18
N LYS A 436 13.79 -20.54 23.92
CA LYS A 436 14.13 -21.92 23.56
C LYS A 436 15.39 -22.42 24.28
N PHE A 437 16.45 -21.63 24.32
CA PHE A 437 17.69 -21.99 25.01
C PHE A 437 17.51 -22.14 26.52
N ARG A 438 16.62 -21.36 27.15
CA ARG A 438 16.32 -21.50 28.58
C ARG A 438 15.57 -22.80 28.82
N PHE A 439 14.56 -23.10 27.99
CA PHE A 439 13.83 -24.36 28.03
C PHE A 439 14.75 -25.59 27.90
N GLU A 440 15.68 -25.59 26.93
CA GLU A 440 16.62 -26.71 26.74
C GLU A 440 17.48 -27.00 27.99
N ARG A 441 17.62 -26.03 28.89
CA ARG A 441 18.44 -26.16 30.11
C ARG A 441 17.63 -26.35 31.39
N THR A 442 16.45 -25.74 31.50
CA THR A 442 15.61 -25.79 32.70
C THR A 442 14.46 -26.78 32.58
N SER A 443 14.08 -27.17 31.35
CA SER A 443 12.86 -27.89 31.01
C SER A 443 11.58 -27.19 31.50
N GLU A 444 11.63 -25.87 31.72
CA GLU A 444 10.48 -25.09 32.16
C GLU A 444 9.45 -24.96 31.03
N LEU A 445 8.29 -25.59 31.20
CA LEU A 445 7.23 -25.60 30.18
C LEU A 445 6.65 -24.21 29.87
N SER A 446 6.84 -23.22 30.75
CA SER A 446 6.53 -21.82 30.49
C SER A 446 7.37 -21.27 29.34
N ASP A 447 8.65 -21.63 29.25
CA ASP A 447 9.59 -21.08 28.25
C ASP A 447 9.29 -21.55 26.84
N ILE A 448 9.01 -22.85 26.69
CA ILE A 448 8.59 -23.38 25.40
C ILE A 448 7.29 -22.72 24.95
N ALA A 449 6.35 -22.45 25.86
CA ALA A 449 5.12 -21.73 25.54
C ALA A 449 5.38 -20.28 25.09
N HIS A 450 6.34 -19.57 25.68
CA HIS A 450 6.74 -18.24 25.23
C HIS A 450 7.40 -18.28 23.85
N ALA A 451 8.35 -19.20 23.61
CA ALA A 451 8.98 -19.36 22.30
C ALA A 451 7.95 -19.65 21.19
N ILE A 452 7.02 -20.55 21.47
CA ILE A 452 5.89 -20.95 20.64
C ILE A 452 4.98 -19.74 20.31
N LYS A 453 4.67 -18.87 21.28
CA LYS A 453 3.94 -17.61 21.03
C LYS A 453 4.72 -16.65 20.13
N ILE A 454 6.01 -16.47 20.39
CA ILE A 454 6.87 -15.57 19.61
C ILE A 454 7.02 -16.03 18.16
N LEU A 455 7.13 -17.34 17.90
CA LEU A 455 7.14 -17.89 16.54
C LEU A 455 5.83 -17.60 15.79
N SER A 456 4.67 -17.72 16.44
CA SER A 456 3.40 -17.35 15.80
C SER A 456 3.35 -15.88 15.40
N ASN A 457 3.81 -15.00 16.28
CA ASN A 457 3.87 -13.56 16.02
C ASN A 457 4.87 -13.23 14.90
N LEU A 458 6.03 -13.90 14.89
CA LEU A 458 7.05 -13.76 13.86
C LEU A 458 6.50 -14.17 12.49
N GLY A 459 5.83 -15.32 12.41
CA GLY A 459 5.17 -15.77 11.19
C GLY A 459 4.17 -14.75 10.65
N GLY A 460 3.28 -14.24 11.51
CA GLY A 460 2.31 -13.20 11.12
C GLY A 460 2.98 -11.88 10.68
N SER A 461 4.10 -11.50 11.30
CA SER A 461 4.87 -10.31 10.90
C SER A 461 5.48 -10.48 9.50
N PHE A 462 6.02 -11.66 9.18
CA PHE A 462 6.51 -11.96 7.84
C PHE A 462 5.39 -11.96 6.78
N THR A 463 4.21 -12.53 7.07
CA THR A 463 3.06 -12.48 6.16
C THR A 463 2.63 -11.03 5.87
N ARG A 464 2.54 -10.18 6.90
CA ARG A 464 2.20 -8.75 6.71
C ARG A 464 3.27 -7.98 5.94
N ARG A 465 4.55 -8.32 6.14
CA ARG A 465 5.65 -7.73 5.37
C ARG A 465 5.53 -8.12 3.91
N PHE A 466 5.26 -9.40 3.63
CA PHE A 466 4.99 -9.91 2.28
C PHE A 466 3.83 -9.17 1.61
N GLU A 467 2.69 -9.00 2.28
CA GLU A 467 1.54 -8.27 1.74
C GLU A 467 1.88 -6.83 1.30
N ARG A 468 2.89 -6.21 1.93
CA ARG A 468 3.35 -4.85 1.59
C ARG A 468 4.46 -4.82 0.54
N THR A 469 5.38 -5.79 0.56
CA THR A 469 6.60 -5.78 -0.27
C THR A 469 6.50 -6.64 -1.51
N GLY A 470 5.66 -7.67 -1.49
CA GLY A 470 5.60 -8.73 -2.50
C GLY A 470 6.81 -9.68 -2.50
N ASP A 471 7.68 -9.63 -1.49
CA ASP A 471 8.91 -10.44 -1.47
C ASP A 471 8.65 -11.91 -1.14
N LEU A 472 8.80 -12.80 -2.12
CA LEU A 472 8.57 -14.23 -1.96
C LEU A 472 9.45 -14.91 -0.89
N SER A 473 10.56 -14.29 -0.46
CA SER A 473 11.31 -14.83 0.69
C SER A 473 10.54 -14.67 1.99
N ASP A 474 9.77 -13.59 2.14
CA ASP A 474 9.03 -13.30 3.37
C ASP A 474 7.94 -14.33 3.61
N ILE A 475 7.21 -14.73 2.56
CA ILE A 475 6.19 -15.76 2.69
C ILE A 475 6.80 -17.15 2.94
N ALA A 476 8.00 -17.42 2.39
CA ALA A 476 8.73 -18.65 2.69
C ALA A 476 9.17 -18.72 4.16
N ASP A 477 9.71 -17.63 4.69
CA ASP A 477 10.12 -17.50 6.09
C ASP A 477 8.90 -17.59 7.03
N ALA A 478 7.76 -17.00 6.65
CA ALA A 478 6.51 -17.11 7.39
C ALA A 478 6.07 -18.57 7.54
N ILE A 479 6.07 -19.34 6.44
CA ILE A 479 5.68 -20.75 6.42
C ILE A 479 6.63 -21.59 7.28
N ASP A 480 7.95 -21.43 7.14
CA ASP A 480 8.93 -22.19 7.92
C ASP A 480 8.78 -21.93 9.44
N VAL A 481 8.62 -20.67 9.83
CA VAL A 481 8.43 -20.28 11.23
C VAL A 481 7.10 -20.81 11.79
N GLN A 482 6.02 -20.70 11.04
CA GLN A 482 4.70 -21.21 11.46
C GLN A 482 4.69 -22.74 11.54
N GLN A 483 5.35 -23.43 10.62
CA GLN A 483 5.52 -24.88 10.67
C GLN A 483 6.30 -25.31 11.90
N LYS A 484 7.39 -24.62 12.25
CA LYS A 484 8.12 -24.85 13.52
C LYS A 484 7.22 -24.64 14.73
N ALA A 485 6.40 -23.59 14.71
CA ALA A 485 5.46 -23.30 15.79
C ALA A 485 4.42 -24.43 15.97
N VAL A 486 3.91 -24.99 14.86
CA VAL A 486 3.02 -26.15 14.86
C VAL A 486 3.73 -27.39 15.41
N ASN A 487 4.93 -27.71 14.92
CA ASN A 487 5.69 -28.90 15.31
C ASN A 487 6.09 -28.91 16.80
N LEU A 488 6.34 -27.74 17.37
CA LEU A 488 6.67 -27.60 18.79
C LEU A 488 5.44 -27.63 19.71
N THR A 489 4.25 -27.44 19.16
CA THR A 489 3.01 -27.40 19.93
C THR A 489 2.51 -28.84 20.18
N PRO A 490 2.35 -29.27 21.44
CA PRO A 490 1.88 -30.63 21.75
C PRO A 490 0.49 -30.92 21.17
N GLN A 491 0.25 -32.18 20.81
CA GLN A 491 -1.10 -32.64 20.43
C GLN A 491 -2.06 -32.44 21.61
N GLY A 492 -3.20 -31.79 21.36
CA GLY A 492 -4.19 -31.42 22.38
C GLY A 492 -3.97 -30.04 23.04
N HIS A 493 -2.93 -29.30 22.68
CA HIS A 493 -2.78 -27.91 23.12
C HIS A 493 -3.85 -27.02 22.48
N ALA A 494 -4.51 -26.17 23.28
CA ALA A 494 -5.64 -25.38 22.79
C ALA A 494 -5.30 -24.35 21.69
N ASP A 495 -4.04 -23.88 21.62
CA ASP A 495 -3.61 -23.01 20.52
C ASP A 495 -3.16 -23.76 19.26
N LEU A 496 -3.18 -25.10 19.23
CA LEU A 496 -2.78 -25.85 18.04
C LEU A 496 -3.68 -25.54 16.82
N PRO A 497 -5.03 -25.51 16.93
CA PRO A 497 -5.90 -25.13 15.82
C PRO A 497 -5.61 -23.76 15.23
N SER A 498 -5.35 -22.75 16.07
CA SER A 498 -5.07 -21.39 15.57
C SER A 498 -3.74 -21.31 14.83
N ARG A 499 -2.72 -22.06 15.26
CA ARG A 499 -1.41 -22.15 14.59
C ARG A 499 -1.52 -22.84 13.24
N LEU A 500 -2.28 -23.93 13.17
CA LEU A 500 -2.56 -24.65 11.93
C LEU A 500 -3.31 -23.75 10.94
N ASN A 501 -4.30 -22.98 11.43
CA ASN A 501 -4.99 -21.99 10.61
C ASN A 501 -4.04 -20.90 10.07
N ASN A 502 -3.13 -20.38 10.90
CA ASN A 502 -2.17 -19.37 10.46
C ASN A 502 -1.21 -19.92 9.39
N LEU A 503 -0.74 -21.16 9.56
CA LEU A 503 0.06 -21.87 8.56
C LEU A 503 -0.71 -22.01 7.24
N GLY A 504 -1.97 -22.44 7.30
CA GLY A 504 -2.87 -22.50 6.16
C GLY A 504 -2.99 -21.15 5.44
N CYS A 505 -3.12 -20.05 6.19
CA CYS A 505 -3.19 -18.70 5.61
C CYS A 505 -1.93 -18.34 4.82
N SER A 506 -0.75 -18.61 5.36
CA SER A 506 0.51 -18.32 4.66
C SER A 506 0.69 -19.20 3.42
N LEU A 507 0.27 -20.48 3.48
CA LEU A 507 0.29 -21.39 2.32
C LEU A 507 -0.67 -20.92 1.22
N THR A 508 -1.88 -20.50 1.56
CA THR A 508 -2.85 -19.91 0.61
C THR A 508 -2.31 -18.63 -0.02
N CYS A 509 -1.70 -17.75 0.78
CA CYS A 509 -1.12 -16.50 0.30
C CYS A 509 0.05 -16.77 -0.69
N ARG A 510 0.89 -17.76 -0.39
CA ARG A 510 1.94 -18.21 -1.32
C ARG A 510 1.34 -18.74 -2.63
N PHE A 511 0.29 -19.56 -2.56
CA PHE A 511 -0.37 -20.06 -3.76
C PHE A 511 -0.92 -18.94 -4.64
N GLU A 512 -1.54 -17.91 -4.07
CA GLU A 512 -2.07 -16.78 -4.85
C GLU A 512 -1.00 -16.08 -5.68
N CYS A 513 0.27 -16.13 -5.23
CA CYS A 513 1.39 -15.54 -5.94
C CYS A 513 2.14 -16.50 -6.88
N THR A 514 2.21 -17.80 -6.56
CA THR A 514 2.97 -18.77 -7.38
C THR A 514 2.10 -19.58 -8.33
N GLY A 515 0.81 -19.75 -8.04
CA GLY A 515 -0.12 -20.63 -8.75
C GLY A 515 0.16 -22.13 -8.55
N GLU A 516 1.03 -22.51 -7.61
CA GLU A 516 1.42 -23.90 -7.41
C GLU A 516 0.34 -24.71 -6.65
N LEU A 517 -0.35 -25.62 -7.35
CA LEU A 517 -1.49 -26.36 -6.80
C LEU A 517 -1.18 -27.24 -5.59
N SER A 518 0.06 -27.73 -5.47
CA SER A 518 0.51 -28.52 -4.30
C SER A 518 0.30 -27.77 -2.98
N GLN A 519 0.56 -26.46 -3.00
CA GLN A 519 0.49 -25.59 -1.82
C GLN A 519 -0.94 -25.34 -1.35
N VAL A 520 -1.92 -25.38 -2.27
CA VAL A 520 -3.35 -25.27 -1.90
C VAL A 520 -3.80 -26.53 -1.17
N TRP A 521 -3.32 -27.71 -1.59
CA TRP A 521 -3.65 -28.95 -0.89
C TRP A 521 -3.02 -29.00 0.50
N ASP A 522 -1.78 -28.53 0.64
CA ASP A 522 -1.15 -28.39 1.96
C ASP A 522 -1.94 -27.40 2.83
N ALA A 523 -2.36 -26.25 2.29
CA ALA A 523 -3.21 -25.30 3.01
C ALA A 523 -4.54 -25.92 3.47
N ILE A 524 -5.25 -26.60 2.56
CA ILE A 524 -6.52 -27.29 2.87
C ILE A 524 -6.30 -28.35 3.96
N ALA A 525 -5.21 -29.11 3.91
CA ALA A 525 -4.90 -30.12 4.92
C ALA A 525 -4.66 -29.49 6.30
N GLU A 526 -3.93 -28.38 6.39
CA GLU A 526 -3.71 -27.69 7.66
C GLU A 526 -5.00 -27.05 8.20
N TYR A 527 -5.83 -26.45 7.34
CA TYR A 527 -7.15 -25.95 7.75
C TYR A 527 -8.08 -27.06 8.22
N GLN A 528 -8.10 -28.20 7.54
CA GLN A 528 -8.93 -29.34 7.94
C GLN A 528 -8.51 -29.86 9.33
N LYS A 529 -7.21 -29.99 9.59
CA LYS A 529 -6.70 -30.33 10.93
C LYS A 529 -7.13 -29.31 11.99
N ALA A 530 -7.12 -28.01 11.66
CA ALA A 530 -7.58 -26.97 12.58
C ALA A 530 -9.07 -27.13 12.91
N VAL A 531 -9.90 -27.42 11.91
CA VAL A 531 -11.34 -27.68 12.09
C VAL A 531 -11.58 -28.94 12.92
N ASP A 532 -10.91 -30.05 12.60
CA ASP A 532 -11.08 -31.34 13.27
C ASP A 532 -10.70 -31.30 14.75
N LEU A 533 -9.67 -30.51 15.09
CA LEU A 533 -9.21 -30.34 16.48
C LEU A 533 -10.04 -29.35 17.29
N THR A 534 -10.96 -28.61 16.65
CA THR A 534 -11.75 -27.57 17.31
C THR A 534 -13.13 -28.09 17.72
N PRO A 535 -13.49 -28.08 19.02
CA PRO A 535 -14.79 -28.55 19.46
C PRO A 535 -15.96 -27.74 18.90
N GLN A 536 -17.09 -28.42 18.69
CA GLN A 536 -18.37 -27.79 18.35
C GLN A 536 -18.77 -26.79 19.45
N GLY A 537 -18.92 -25.52 19.11
CA GLY A 537 -19.20 -24.43 20.06
C GLY A 537 -18.00 -23.53 20.38
N HIS A 538 -16.81 -23.79 19.84
CA HIS A 538 -15.68 -22.86 19.95
C HIS A 538 -15.87 -21.61 19.07
N ALA A 539 -15.49 -20.43 19.59
CA ALA A 539 -15.72 -19.15 18.91
C ALA A 539 -14.96 -18.98 17.59
N ASP A 540 -13.77 -19.61 17.46
CA ASP A 540 -12.95 -19.54 16.24
C ASP A 540 -13.33 -20.55 15.16
N LEU A 541 -14.19 -21.54 15.46
CA LEU A 541 -14.57 -22.56 14.49
C LEU A 541 -15.15 -21.98 13.18
N PRO A 542 -16.05 -20.97 13.22
CA PRO A 542 -16.52 -20.32 11.98
C PRO A 542 -15.41 -19.67 11.16
N ASN A 543 -14.37 -19.14 11.80
CA ASN A 543 -13.24 -18.53 11.11
C ASN A 543 -12.43 -19.59 10.36
N TYR A 544 -12.12 -20.71 11.02
CA TYR A 544 -11.39 -21.82 10.40
C TYR A 544 -12.17 -22.43 9.23
N LEU A 545 -13.50 -22.59 9.39
CA LEU A 545 -14.37 -23.05 8.30
C LEU A 545 -14.43 -22.06 7.13
N THR A 546 -14.42 -20.76 7.40
CA THR A 546 -14.41 -19.72 6.34
C THR A 546 -13.10 -19.75 5.56
N ASN A 547 -11.96 -19.88 6.25
CA ASN A 547 -10.64 -19.97 5.60
C ASN A 547 -10.48 -21.28 4.81
N LEU A 548 -10.98 -22.40 5.34
CA LEU A 548 -11.05 -23.67 4.62
C LEU A 548 -11.88 -23.52 3.35
N GLY A 549 -13.13 -23.05 3.46
CA GLY A 549 -14.03 -22.85 2.32
C GLY A 549 -13.44 -21.94 1.25
N GLY A 550 -12.76 -20.86 1.65
CA GLY A 550 -12.05 -19.97 0.73
C GLY A 550 -10.92 -20.68 -0.02
N SER A 551 -10.16 -21.55 0.65
CA SER A 551 -9.04 -22.28 0.05
C SER A 551 -9.52 -23.41 -0.87
N VAL A 552 -10.57 -24.13 -0.46
CA VAL A 552 -11.24 -25.13 -1.32
C VAL A 552 -11.84 -24.45 -2.57
N TYR A 553 -12.45 -23.28 -2.43
CA TYR A 553 -12.94 -22.53 -3.59
C TYR A 553 -11.83 -22.09 -4.56
N ARG A 554 -10.65 -21.72 -4.04
CA ARG A 554 -9.46 -21.46 -4.88
C ARG A 554 -8.97 -22.71 -5.60
N CYS A 555 -9.03 -23.88 -4.93
CA CYS A 555 -8.80 -25.17 -5.57
C CYS A 555 -9.80 -25.39 -6.71
N TYR A 556 -11.10 -25.22 -6.48
CA TYR A 556 -12.13 -25.31 -7.53
C TYR A 556 -11.82 -24.42 -8.74
N ARG A 557 -11.48 -23.14 -8.52
CA ARG A 557 -11.16 -22.21 -9.62
C ARG A 557 -10.00 -22.70 -10.50
N SER A 558 -9.13 -23.54 -9.96
CA SER A 558 -7.96 -24.06 -10.64
C SER A 558 -8.15 -25.48 -11.18
N SER A 559 -8.91 -26.32 -10.47
CA SER A 559 -9.17 -27.73 -10.78
C SER A 559 -10.40 -27.95 -11.67
N GLY A 560 -11.38 -27.04 -11.59
CA GLY A 560 -12.70 -27.15 -12.22
C GLY A 560 -13.63 -28.22 -11.62
N LYS A 561 -13.26 -28.86 -10.50
CA LYS A 561 -14.05 -29.95 -9.90
C LYS A 561 -15.24 -29.40 -9.12
N ILE A 562 -16.45 -29.70 -9.58
CA ILE A 562 -17.70 -29.25 -8.95
C ILE A 562 -17.80 -29.67 -7.48
N GLY A 563 -17.29 -30.86 -7.11
CA GLY A 563 -17.28 -31.31 -5.71
C GLY A 563 -16.53 -30.36 -4.76
N ASP A 564 -15.44 -29.73 -5.21
CA ASP A 564 -14.71 -28.73 -4.42
C ASP A 564 -15.59 -27.48 -4.19
N LEU A 565 -16.42 -27.10 -5.16
CA LEU A 565 -17.35 -25.96 -5.02
C LEU A 565 -18.47 -26.27 -4.01
N GLU A 566 -19.03 -27.46 -4.06
CA GLU A 566 -20.06 -27.91 -3.11
C GLU A 566 -19.51 -27.97 -1.68
N GLU A 567 -18.28 -28.45 -1.51
CA GLU A 567 -17.58 -28.47 -0.24
C GLU A 567 -17.33 -27.04 0.29
N ALA A 568 -16.84 -26.13 -0.55
CA ALA A 568 -16.67 -24.73 -0.18
C ALA A 568 -17.98 -24.07 0.28
N ILE A 569 -19.07 -24.28 -0.48
CA ILE A 569 -20.41 -23.79 -0.12
C ILE A 569 -20.87 -24.35 1.23
N SER A 570 -20.64 -25.65 1.47
CA SER A 570 -20.96 -26.32 2.74
C SER A 570 -20.19 -25.72 3.92
N CYS A 571 -18.90 -25.44 3.75
CA CYS A 571 -18.07 -24.78 4.76
C CYS A 571 -18.61 -23.38 5.11
N PHE A 572 -18.88 -22.54 4.11
CA PHE A 572 -19.42 -21.19 4.30
C PHE A 572 -20.80 -21.21 4.97
N LYS A 573 -21.68 -22.12 4.55
CA LYS A 573 -22.99 -22.33 5.17
C LYS A 573 -22.86 -22.69 6.64
N THR A 574 -22.03 -23.68 6.96
CA THR A 574 -21.82 -24.15 8.35
C THR A 574 -21.25 -23.04 9.23
N ALA A 575 -20.27 -22.27 8.73
CA ALA A 575 -19.70 -21.14 9.43
C ALA A 575 -20.76 -20.04 9.71
N SER A 576 -21.58 -19.68 8.73
CA SER A 576 -22.59 -18.63 8.88
C SER A 576 -23.72 -18.99 9.86
N VAL A 577 -24.14 -20.26 9.89
CA VAL A 577 -25.24 -20.76 10.71
C VAL A 577 -24.83 -21.02 12.16
N SER A 578 -23.53 -21.19 12.44
CA SER A 578 -22.99 -21.34 13.80
C SER A 578 -23.60 -20.35 14.78
N SER A 579 -23.95 -20.78 15.99
CA SER A 579 -24.47 -19.90 17.05
C SER A 579 -23.37 -19.12 17.77
N VAL A 580 -22.12 -19.59 17.67
CA VAL A 580 -20.92 -19.02 18.29
C VAL A 580 -20.03 -18.33 17.26
N GLY A 581 -19.11 -17.48 17.73
CA GLY A 581 -18.12 -16.79 16.91
C GLY A 581 -18.54 -15.39 16.47
N SER A 582 -17.55 -14.62 16.01
CA SER A 582 -17.70 -13.23 15.58
C SER A 582 -18.83 -13.08 14.55
N LEU A 583 -19.71 -12.10 14.76
CA LEU A 583 -20.80 -11.81 13.84
C LEU A 583 -20.26 -11.37 12.48
N ARG A 584 -19.10 -10.70 12.45
CA ARG A 584 -18.43 -10.28 11.22
C ARG A 584 -17.97 -11.47 10.39
N VAL A 585 -17.29 -12.43 11.00
CA VAL A 585 -16.83 -13.66 10.30
C VAL A 585 -18.02 -14.45 9.76
N ARG A 586 -19.10 -14.55 10.56
CA ARG A 586 -20.33 -15.22 10.13
C ARG A 586 -21.03 -14.50 8.99
N LEU A 587 -21.01 -13.16 8.97
CA LEU A 587 -21.56 -12.35 7.88
C LEU A 587 -20.77 -12.58 6.60
N GLU A 588 -19.44 -12.53 6.67
CA GLU A 588 -18.54 -12.81 5.54
C GLU A 588 -18.78 -14.22 4.97
N ALA A 589 -18.90 -15.22 5.85
CA ALA A 589 -19.26 -16.57 5.45
C ALA A 589 -20.63 -16.64 4.75
N ALA A 590 -21.64 -15.90 5.24
CA ALA A 590 -22.96 -15.86 4.61
C ALA A 590 -22.92 -15.21 3.21
N GLN A 591 -22.10 -14.17 3.04
CA GLN A 591 -21.89 -13.53 1.74
C GLN A 591 -21.18 -14.46 0.76
N HIS A 592 -20.15 -15.17 1.21
CA HIS A 592 -19.49 -16.18 0.39
C HIS A 592 -20.44 -17.33 0.03
N TRP A 593 -21.27 -17.80 0.97
CA TRP A 593 -22.30 -18.79 0.70
C TRP A 593 -23.26 -18.32 -0.41
N ALA A 594 -23.85 -17.14 -0.26
CA ALA A 594 -24.77 -16.58 -1.27
C ALA A 594 -24.07 -16.40 -2.62
N GLY A 595 -22.93 -15.71 -2.65
CA GLY A 595 -22.19 -15.43 -3.88
C GLY A 595 -21.71 -16.67 -4.62
N LYS A 596 -21.27 -17.72 -3.91
CA LYS A 596 -20.82 -18.96 -4.57
C LYS A 596 -21.99 -19.80 -5.04
N LEU A 597 -23.11 -19.79 -4.31
CA LEU A 597 -24.32 -20.47 -4.71
C LEU A 597 -24.93 -19.86 -5.98
N ILE A 598 -24.98 -18.52 -6.10
CA ILE A 598 -25.45 -17.83 -7.30
C ILE A 598 -24.63 -18.23 -8.54
N LEU A 599 -23.31 -18.37 -8.38
CA LEU A 599 -22.42 -18.78 -9.48
C LEU A 599 -22.59 -20.26 -9.85
N TYR A 600 -23.04 -21.11 -8.92
CA TYR A 600 -23.21 -22.55 -9.13
C TYR A 600 -24.59 -22.89 -9.67
N ASP A 601 -25.63 -22.44 -8.96
CA ASP A 601 -27.04 -22.67 -9.25
C ASP A 601 -27.86 -21.41 -8.89
N PRO A 602 -28.02 -20.47 -9.85
CA PRO A 602 -28.78 -19.24 -9.64
C PRO A 602 -30.28 -19.46 -9.44
N THR A 603 -30.78 -20.68 -9.70
CA THR A 603 -32.19 -21.04 -9.50
C THR A 603 -32.46 -21.70 -8.15
N SER A 604 -31.42 -21.91 -7.35
CA SER A 604 -31.55 -22.58 -6.07
C SER A 604 -32.38 -21.76 -5.09
N PRO A 605 -33.45 -22.33 -4.49
CA PRO A 605 -34.22 -21.64 -3.45
C PRO A 605 -33.38 -21.41 -2.17
N GLU A 606 -32.24 -22.11 -2.03
CA GLU A 606 -31.32 -21.93 -0.91
C GLU A 606 -30.65 -20.54 -0.90
N ILE A 607 -30.63 -19.83 -2.04
CA ILE A 607 -30.19 -18.43 -2.14
C ILE A 607 -30.97 -17.54 -1.17
N ILE A 608 -32.28 -17.77 -1.03
CA ILE A 608 -33.12 -17.00 -0.11
C ILE A 608 -32.65 -17.19 1.34
N ALA A 609 -32.32 -18.43 1.74
CA ALA A 609 -31.84 -18.73 3.07
C ALA A 609 -30.46 -18.09 3.35
N ALA A 610 -29.58 -18.05 2.33
CA ALA A 610 -28.27 -17.42 2.44
C ALA A 610 -28.39 -15.91 2.65
N PHE A 611 -29.24 -15.22 1.86
CA PHE A 611 -29.46 -13.78 2.02
C PHE A 611 -30.24 -13.43 3.29
N ASP A 612 -31.25 -14.21 3.68
CA ASP A 612 -31.92 -14.03 4.97
C ASP A 612 -30.90 -14.07 6.11
N LYS A 613 -29.93 -14.99 6.05
CA LYS A 613 -28.87 -15.09 7.05
C LYS A 613 -27.90 -13.91 7.00
N ALA A 614 -27.43 -13.54 5.80
CA ALA A 614 -26.49 -12.44 5.61
C ALA A 614 -27.09 -11.10 6.06
N LEU A 615 -28.32 -10.79 5.65
CA LEU A 615 -28.99 -9.54 6.01
C LEU A 615 -29.37 -9.52 7.50
N SER A 616 -29.78 -10.65 8.09
CA SER A 616 -29.98 -10.75 9.53
C SER A 616 -28.70 -10.43 10.32
N LEU A 617 -27.56 -11.01 9.90
CA LEU A 617 -26.24 -10.72 10.50
C LEU A 617 -25.81 -9.28 10.28
N LEU A 618 -26.07 -8.71 9.10
CA LEU A 618 -25.78 -7.31 8.80
C LEU A 618 -26.53 -6.36 9.73
N ALA A 619 -27.82 -6.59 9.97
CA ALA A 619 -28.60 -5.78 10.91
C ALA A 619 -28.06 -5.88 12.35
N MET A 620 -27.59 -7.06 12.76
CA MET A 620 -26.98 -7.23 14.08
C MET A 620 -25.66 -6.45 14.18
N VAL A 621 -24.76 -6.63 13.21
CA VAL A 621 -23.46 -5.95 13.17
C VAL A 621 -23.64 -4.43 13.16
N ALA A 622 -24.45 -3.90 12.24
CA ALA A 622 -24.66 -2.47 12.10
C ALA A 622 -25.46 -1.86 13.26
N GLY A 623 -26.39 -2.62 13.85
CA GLY A 623 -27.25 -2.16 14.96
C GLY A 623 -26.53 -2.12 16.32
N LEU A 624 -25.40 -2.81 16.47
CA LEU A 624 -24.61 -2.88 17.70
C LEU A 624 -23.39 -1.93 17.69
N GLU A 625 -23.00 -1.42 16.52
CA GLU A 625 -21.87 -0.50 16.38
C GLU A 625 -22.20 0.90 16.96
N ARG A 626 -21.46 1.26 18.00
CA ARG A 626 -21.74 2.45 18.83
C ARG A 626 -21.30 3.75 18.16
N THR A 627 -20.33 3.71 17.27
CA THR A 627 -19.79 4.91 16.64
C THR A 627 -20.31 5.10 15.22
N VAL A 628 -20.66 6.34 14.87
CA VAL A 628 -21.04 6.69 13.48
C VAL A 628 -19.89 6.35 12.52
N GLN A 629 -18.65 6.62 12.92
CA GLN A 629 -17.46 6.33 12.12
C GLN A 629 -17.22 4.83 11.96
N GLY A 630 -17.38 4.02 13.01
CA GLY A 630 -17.29 2.57 12.94
C GLY A 630 -18.33 1.98 11.99
N ARG A 631 -19.58 2.50 12.03
CA ARG A 631 -20.65 2.10 11.10
C ARG A 631 -20.30 2.40 9.64
N TYR A 632 -19.71 3.59 9.39
CA TYR A 632 -19.30 4.01 8.05
C TYR A 632 -18.15 3.16 7.50
N ILE A 633 -17.07 3.03 8.28
CA ILE A 633 -15.91 2.20 7.94
C ILE A 633 -16.32 0.75 7.66
N GLN A 634 -17.25 0.21 8.44
CA GLN A 634 -17.66 -1.18 8.31
C GLN A 634 -18.51 -1.46 7.06
N LEU A 635 -19.44 -0.56 6.70
CA LEU A 635 -20.24 -0.73 5.48
C LEU A 635 -19.46 -0.41 4.20
N GLU A 636 -18.55 0.56 4.25
CA GLU A 636 -17.76 1.01 3.10
C GLU A 636 -16.61 0.04 2.77
N LEU A 637 -15.88 -0.49 3.76
CA LEU A 637 -14.78 -1.44 3.53
C LEU A 637 -15.23 -2.82 3.03
N GLN A 638 -16.49 -3.21 3.27
CA GLN A 638 -17.01 -4.54 2.91
C GLN A 638 -18.00 -4.52 1.72
N ASN A 639 -18.13 -3.39 1.00
CA ASN A 639 -19.11 -3.22 -0.10
C ASN A 639 -20.56 -3.58 0.29
N LEU A 640 -20.94 -3.41 1.56
CA LEU A 640 -22.21 -3.91 2.10
C LEU A 640 -23.44 -3.10 1.64
N SER A 641 -23.24 -1.92 1.07
CA SER A 641 -24.33 -1.06 0.56
C SER A 641 -25.09 -1.68 -0.63
N GLY A 642 -24.44 -2.56 -1.41
CA GLY A 642 -25.06 -3.24 -2.55
C GLY A 642 -25.80 -4.53 -2.19
N LEU A 643 -25.51 -5.15 -1.04
CA LEU A 643 -26.02 -6.47 -0.67
C LEU A 643 -27.56 -6.55 -0.65
N PRO A 644 -28.32 -5.58 -0.11
CA PRO A 644 -29.78 -5.63 -0.15
C PRO A 644 -30.37 -5.52 -1.56
N LEU A 645 -29.72 -4.77 -2.46
CA LEU A 645 -30.16 -4.59 -3.85
C LEU A 645 -29.96 -5.88 -4.66
N GLU A 646 -28.80 -6.53 -4.48
CA GLU A 646 -28.48 -7.83 -5.06
C GLU A 646 -29.47 -8.90 -4.57
N ALA A 647 -29.69 -8.96 -3.25
CA ALA A 647 -30.62 -9.90 -2.64
C ALA A 647 -32.04 -9.71 -3.18
N ALA A 648 -32.52 -8.47 -3.27
CA ALA A 648 -33.86 -8.17 -3.76
C ALA A 648 -34.06 -8.55 -5.23
N ALA A 649 -33.08 -8.30 -6.09
CA ALA A 649 -33.14 -8.70 -7.50
C ALA A 649 -33.25 -10.22 -7.66
N LEU A 650 -32.50 -10.98 -6.85
CA LEU A 650 -32.56 -12.45 -6.87
C LEU A 650 -33.84 -12.98 -6.23
N ALA A 651 -34.38 -12.33 -5.19
CA ALA A 651 -35.68 -12.68 -4.64
C ALA A 651 -36.82 -12.48 -5.65
N CYS A 652 -36.81 -11.37 -6.40
CA CYS A 652 -37.74 -11.16 -7.51
C CYS A 652 -37.60 -12.25 -8.59
N ALA A 653 -36.37 -12.63 -8.95
CA ALA A 653 -36.13 -13.70 -9.91
C ALA A 653 -36.61 -15.09 -9.43
N LEU A 654 -36.68 -15.30 -8.11
CA LEU A 654 -37.17 -16.52 -7.47
C LEU A 654 -38.65 -16.44 -7.04
N ASP A 655 -39.41 -15.47 -7.54
CA ASP A 655 -40.84 -15.26 -7.25
C ASP A 655 -41.13 -15.05 -5.75
N ARG A 656 -40.27 -14.26 -5.09
CA ARG A 656 -40.37 -13.89 -3.66
C ARG A 656 -40.37 -12.37 -3.46
N PRO A 657 -41.38 -11.65 -3.97
CA PRO A 657 -41.46 -10.19 -3.83
C PRO A 657 -41.65 -9.73 -2.39
N ASP A 658 -42.22 -10.59 -1.53
CA ASP A 658 -42.27 -10.39 -0.08
C ASP A 658 -40.87 -10.19 0.51
N LYS A 659 -39.93 -11.08 0.16
CA LYS A 659 -38.54 -11.02 0.63
C LYS A 659 -37.78 -9.86 0.03
N ALA A 660 -38.00 -9.59 -1.26
CA ALA A 660 -37.40 -8.42 -1.90
C ALA A 660 -37.76 -7.13 -1.15
N LEU A 661 -39.04 -6.95 -0.77
CA LEU A 661 -39.47 -5.78 -0.01
C LEU A 661 -38.85 -5.74 1.40
N GLU A 662 -38.87 -6.85 2.14
CA GLU A 662 -38.27 -6.94 3.48
C GLU A 662 -36.80 -6.50 3.47
N TRP A 663 -36.03 -7.01 2.51
CA TRP A 663 -34.61 -6.75 2.40
C TRP A 663 -34.29 -5.34 1.91
N LEU A 664 -35.05 -4.80 0.94
CA LEU A 664 -34.91 -3.41 0.50
C LEU A 664 -35.21 -2.44 1.64
N GLU A 665 -36.28 -2.67 2.40
CA GLU A 665 -36.64 -1.82 3.53
C GLU A 665 -35.58 -1.89 4.64
N GLN A 666 -35.06 -3.09 4.91
CA GLN A 666 -33.96 -3.27 5.85
C GLN A 666 -32.70 -2.52 5.41
N GLY A 667 -32.29 -2.66 4.15
CA GLY A 667 -31.15 -1.95 3.57
C GLY A 667 -31.33 -0.44 3.64
N ARG A 668 -32.52 0.05 3.27
CA ARG A 668 -32.89 1.46 3.32
C ARG A 668 -32.80 2.00 4.75
N CYS A 669 -33.33 1.29 5.74
CA CYS A 669 -33.26 1.68 7.14
C CYS A 669 -31.81 1.76 7.65
N LEU A 670 -30.95 0.82 7.26
CA LEU A 670 -29.54 0.83 7.64
C LEU A 670 -28.80 2.05 7.06
N VAL A 671 -28.98 2.33 5.76
CA VAL A 671 -28.33 3.46 5.08
C VAL A 671 -28.89 4.81 5.55
N TRP A 672 -30.21 4.94 5.73
CA TRP A 672 -30.85 6.18 6.18
C TRP A 672 -30.53 6.55 7.63
N ASN A 673 -30.42 5.56 8.52
CA ASN A 673 -29.99 5.80 9.89
C ASN A 673 -28.55 6.34 9.95
N GLN A 674 -27.71 5.96 8.99
CA GLN A 674 -26.34 6.45 8.89
C GLN A 674 -26.25 7.86 8.33
N LEU A 675 -26.90 8.14 7.19
CA LEU A 675 -26.86 9.46 6.54
C LEU A 675 -27.39 10.59 7.43
N ASN A 676 -28.32 10.28 8.33
CA ASN A 676 -28.98 11.27 9.17
C ASN A 676 -28.50 11.26 10.64
N ASN A 677 -27.43 10.52 10.97
CA ASN A 677 -26.95 10.35 12.35
C ASN A 677 -28.07 9.96 13.34
N LEU A 678 -29.03 9.13 12.90
CA LEU A 678 -30.16 8.74 13.73
C LEU A 678 -29.74 7.71 14.79
N ARG A 679 -30.54 7.65 15.85
CA ARG A 679 -30.39 6.68 16.93
C ARG A 679 -30.44 5.25 16.41
N THR A 680 -29.55 4.41 16.89
CA THR A 680 -29.56 2.97 16.61
C THR A 680 -30.72 2.28 17.34
N PRO A 681 -31.09 1.04 16.95
CA PRO A 681 -32.02 0.22 17.74
C PRO A 681 -31.57 0.10 19.21
N LEU A 682 -30.26 0.00 19.46
CA LEU A 682 -29.69 -0.10 20.80
C LEU A 682 -29.86 1.21 21.60
N ASP A 683 -29.72 2.37 20.96
CA ASP A 683 -29.98 3.68 21.60
C ASP A 683 -31.46 3.83 21.98
N ASN A 684 -32.37 3.36 21.13
CA ASN A 684 -33.80 3.36 21.43
C ASN A 684 -34.11 2.41 22.60
N LEU A 685 -33.43 1.26 22.68
CA LEU A 685 -33.58 0.35 23.81
C LEU A 685 -33.03 0.96 25.09
N HIS A 686 -31.89 1.65 25.05
CA HIS A 686 -31.27 2.30 26.20
C HIS A 686 -32.21 3.33 26.86
N ILE A 687 -33.03 4.03 26.07
CA ILE A 687 -34.01 4.99 26.59
C ILE A 687 -35.13 4.29 27.38
N LYS A 688 -35.49 3.07 26.98
CA LYS A 688 -36.60 2.30 27.58
C LYS A 688 -36.15 1.40 28.72
N ASP A 689 -35.00 0.75 28.56
CA ASP A 689 -34.37 -0.15 29.51
C ASP A 689 -32.83 -0.10 29.35
N GLU A 690 -32.22 0.81 30.10
CA GLU A 690 -30.76 1.04 30.12
C GLU A 690 -29.98 -0.22 30.50
N ASN A 691 -30.47 -0.97 31.49
CA ASN A 691 -29.80 -2.19 31.96
C ASN A 691 -29.77 -3.26 30.87
N LEU A 692 -30.90 -3.51 30.21
CA LEU A 692 -30.98 -4.50 29.14
C LEU A 692 -30.11 -4.12 27.93
N ALA A 693 -30.09 -2.83 27.56
CA ALA A 693 -29.23 -2.34 26.49
C ALA A 693 -27.74 -2.53 26.82
N GLN A 694 -27.33 -2.25 28.06
CA GLN A 694 -25.95 -2.44 28.51
C GLN A 694 -25.57 -3.93 28.59
N GLU A 695 -26.46 -4.80 29.05
CA GLU A 695 -26.27 -6.27 29.04
C GLU A 695 -26.03 -6.78 27.61
N ILE A 696 -26.89 -6.41 26.66
CA ILE A 696 -26.76 -6.78 25.24
C ILE A 696 -25.42 -6.30 24.68
N ALA A 697 -25.06 -5.04 24.93
CA ALA A 697 -23.83 -4.48 24.39
C ALA A 697 -22.57 -5.12 24.99
N ASN A 698 -22.61 -5.50 26.27
CA ASN A 698 -21.51 -6.20 26.95
C ASN A 698 -21.33 -7.62 26.42
N VAL A 699 -22.43 -8.38 26.27
CA VAL A 699 -22.38 -9.76 25.75
C VAL A 699 -21.93 -9.77 24.29
N SER A 700 -22.41 -8.82 23.47
CA SER A 700 -21.93 -8.65 22.09
C SER A 700 -20.42 -8.44 22.04
N GLN A 701 -19.88 -7.53 22.87
CA GLN A 701 -18.44 -7.27 22.89
C GLN A 701 -17.65 -8.51 23.34
N LYS A 702 -18.17 -9.28 24.30
CA LYS A 702 -17.56 -10.54 24.73
C LYS A 702 -17.58 -11.60 23.62
N LEU A 703 -18.67 -11.71 22.87
CA LEU A 703 -18.78 -12.65 21.75
C LEU A 703 -17.85 -12.27 20.59
N GLU A 704 -17.69 -10.98 20.28
CA GLU A 704 -16.74 -10.53 19.26
C GLU A 704 -15.28 -10.78 19.67
N ASN A 705 -14.95 -10.59 20.95
CA ASN A 705 -13.60 -10.79 21.46
C ASN A 705 -13.29 -12.23 21.90
N ALA A 706 -14.29 -13.11 21.97
CA ALA A 706 -14.15 -14.48 22.46
C ALA A 706 -12.98 -15.23 21.76
N GLY A 707 -12.88 -15.11 20.43
CA GLY A 707 -11.78 -15.70 19.64
C GLY A 707 -10.45 -14.94 19.69
N SER A 708 -10.47 -13.62 19.91
CA SER A 708 -9.25 -12.78 19.95
C SER A 708 -8.60 -12.69 21.33
N SER A 709 -9.33 -13.05 22.38
CA SER A 709 -8.93 -12.89 23.79
C SER A 709 -7.62 -13.60 24.13
N ARG A 710 -7.34 -14.79 23.58
CA ARG A 710 -6.08 -15.53 23.80
C ARG A 710 -4.83 -14.87 23.22
N ILE A 711 -4.95 -14.01 22.21
CA ILE A 711 -3.80 -13.26 21.68
C ILE A 711 -3.31 -12.25 22.75
N GLN A 712 -4.24 -11.71 23.56
CA GLN A 712 -3.99 -10.67 24.55
C GLN A 712 -3.90 -11.17 26.00
N SER A 713 -4.54 -12.27 26.40
CA SER A 713 -4.63 -12.68 27.81
C SER A 713 -3.85 -13.95 28.18
N ASN A 714 -2.96 -13.74 29.16
CA ASN A 714 -2.49 -14.64 30.23
C ASN A 714 -1.10 -15.26 30.13
N VAL A 715 -0.15 -14.51 30.69
CA VAL A 715 1.23 -14.90 31.02
C VAL A 715 1.27 -15.87 32.24
N ASP A 716 0.20 -15.94 33.06
CA ASP A 716 0.18 -16.67 34.33
C ASP A 716 -0.70 -17.94 34.37
N MET A 717 -1.30 -18.38 33.26
CA MET A 717 -2.13 -19.59 33.25
C MET A 717 -1.26 -20.86 33.28
N SER A 718 -1.63 -21.80 34.16
CA SER A 718 -0.98 -23.10 34.27
C SER A 718 -1.12 -23.90 32.97
N PHE A 719 -0.18 -24.80 32.71
CA PHE A 719 -0.21 -25.68 31.54
C PHE A 719 -1.50 -26.50 31.45
N GLN A 720 -2.10 -26.87 32.59
CA GLN A 720 -3.38 -27.58 32.67
C GLN A 720 -4.58 -26.72 32.23
N GLU A 721 -4.56 -25.42 32.51
CA GLU A 721 -5.61 -24.49 32.06
C GLU A 721 -5.51 -24.20 30.55
N LYS A 722 -4.32 -24.36 29.95
CA LYS A 722 -4.12 -24.28 28.48
C LYS A 722 -4.58 -25.52 27.72
N MET A 723 -4.95 -26.60 28.42
CA MET A 723 -5.20 -27.92 27.82
C MET A 723 -6.67 -28.22 27.48
N SER A 724 -7.66 -27.38 27.80
CA SER A 724 -9.06 -27.73 27.47
C SER A 724 -9.77 -26.71 26.57
N LEU A 725 -9.84 -27.05 25.28
CA LEU A 725 -10.71 -26.39 24.30
C LEU A 725 -12.19 -26.59 24.63
N GLU A 726 -12.56 -27.66 25.34
CA GLU A 726 -13.95 -27.97 25.70
C GLU A 726 -14.51 -27.02 26.76
N VAL A 727 -13.68 -26.60 27.72
CA VAL A 727 -14.08 -25.61 28.73
C VAL A 727 -14.37 -24.26 28.05
N GLU A 728 -13.55 -23.87 27.08
CA GLU A 728 -13.76 -22.63 26.33
C GLU A 728 -14.95 -22.71 25.39
N ALA A 729 -15.09 -23.82 24.65
CA ALA A 729 -16.27 -24.05 23.83
C ALA A 729 -17.56 -24.01 24.66
N ARG A 730 -17.54 -24.51 25.90
CA ARG A 730 -18.68 -24.41 26.82
C ARG A 730 -18.95 -22.96 27.23
N ALA A 731 -17.92 -22.21 27.63
CA ALA A 731 -18.05 -20.80 27.99
C ALA A 731 -18.60 -19.95 26.83
N HIS A 732 -18.10 -20.14 25.61
CA HIS A 732 -18.58 -19.47 24.40
C HIS A 732 -20.02 -19.87 24.05
N SER A 733 -20.36 -21.15 24.22
CA SER A 733 -21.73 -21.64 24.05
C SER A 733 -22.69 -21.02 25.06
N ASP A 734 -22.26 -20.82 26.30
CA ASP A 734 -23.08 -20.20 27.33
C ASP A 734 -23.29 -18.69 27.06
N LEU A 735 -22.27 -17.98 26.58
CA LEU A 735 -22.41 -16.60 26.09
C LEU A 735 -23.39 -16.51 24.91
N ALA A 736 -23.36 -17.47 23.97
CA ALA A 736 -24.30 -17.49 22.85
C ALA A 736 -25.75 -17.73 23.32
N LYS A 737 -25.96 -18.58 24.33
CA LYS A 737 -27.29 -18.77 24.94
C LYS A 737 -27.77 -17.51 25.67
N GLU A 738 -26.86 -16.83 26.38
CA GLU A 738 -27.16 -15.56 27.05
C GLU A 738 -27.57 -14.50 26.04
N TRP A 739 -26.84 -14.39 24.92
CA TRP A 739 -27.17 -13.51 23.80
C TRP A 739 -28.58 -13.77 23.26
N ASP A 740 -28.92 -15.03 22.95
CA ASP A 740 -30.25 -15.40 22.47
C ASP A 740 -31.35 -15.07 23.49
N TYR A 741 -31.08 -15.26 24.77
CA TYR A 741 -31.99 -14.89 25.85
C TYR A 741 -32.23 -13.37 25.93
N LEU A 742 -31.16 -12.57 25.87
CA LEU A 742 -31.25 -11.11 25.90
C LEU A 742 -31.99 -10.54 24.69
N LEU A 743 -31.74 -11.08 23.48
CA LEU A 743 -32.49 -10.69 22.29
C LEU A 743 -33.98 -11.04 22.39
N ARG A 744 -34.33 -12.19 22.99
CA ARG A 744 -35.74 -12.55 23.23
C ARG A 744 -36.39 -11.62 24.25
N ARG A 745 -35.68 -11.23 25.31
CA ARG A 745 -36.16 -10.24 26.30
C ARG A 745 -36.41 -8.88 25.66
N ALA A 746 -35.48 -8.38 24.85
CA ALA A 746 -35.65 -7.12 24.15
C ALA A 746 -36.89 -7.16 23.22
N ARG A 747 -37.05 -8.27 22.48
CA ARG A 747 -38.19 -8.46 21.57
C ARG A 747 -39.55 -8.66 22.26
N ALA A 748 -39.57 -8.95 23.55
CA ALA A 748 -40.80 -9.04 24.33
C ALA A 748 -41.31 -7.66 24.81
N LEU A 749 -40.53 -6.59 24.63
CA LEU A 749 -40.95 -5.24 24.98
C LEU A 749 -41.86 -4.66 23.88
N PRO A 750 -42.95 -3.95 24.22
CA PRO A 750 -43.84 -3.33 23.24
C PRO A 750 -43.10 -2.34 22.32
N GLY A 751 -43.22 -2.48 21.01
CA GLY A 751 -42.51 -1.66 20.01
C GLY A 751 -41.07 -2.11 19.71
N PHE A 752 -40.61 -3.22 20.27
CA PHE A 752 -39.29 -3.83 20.02
C PHE A 752 -39.40 -5.25 19.42
N GLU A 753 -40.58 -5.65 18.94
CA GLU A 753 -40.88 -7.00 18.43
C GLU A 753 -39.92 -7.40 17.30
N SER A 754 -39.53 -6.41 16.48
CA SER A 754 -38.56 -6.55 15.38
C SER A 754 -37.13 -6.09 15.75
N PHE A 755 -36.79 -6.01 17.04
CA PHE A 755 -35.46 -5.56 17.48
C PHE A 755 -34.34 -6.42 16.85
N LEU A 756 -33.45 -5.75 16.12
CA LEU A 756 -32.37 -6.34 15.31
C LEU A 756 -32.87 -7.45 14.37
N LYS A 757 -34.05 -7.28 13.77
CA LYS A 757 -34.64 -8.14 12.74
C LYS A 757 -35.23 -7.28 11.61
N PRO A 758 -35.32 -7.83 10.38
CA PRO A 758 -36.11 -7.22 9.32
C PRO A 758 -37.58 -7.12 9.75
N SER A 759 -38.24 -6.02 9.40
CA SER A 759 -39.68 -5.90 9.54
C SER A 759 -40.37 -6.84 8.54
N PRO A 760 -41.30 -7.69 8.97
CA PRO A 760 -42.01 -8.57 8.06
C PRO A 760 -42.78 -7.78 6.99
N CYS A 761 -42.90 -8.32 5.78
CA CYS A 761 -43.64 -7.69 4.69
C CYS A 761 -45.06 -7.30 5.11
N SER A 762 -45.77 -8.17 5.82
CA SER A 762 -47.12 -7.90 6.34
C SER A 762 -47.20 -6.71 7.30
N ALA A 763 -46.14 -6.46 8.09
CA ALA A 763 -46.08 -5.29 8.95
C ALA A 763 -45.88 -4.00 8.14
N ILE A 764 -45.11 -4.04 7.06
CA ILE A 764 -44.93 -2.91 6.14
C ILE A 764 -46.26 -2.61 5.42
N MET A 765 -46.90 -3.64 4.87
CA MET A 765 -48.16 -3.54 4.13
C MET A 765 -49.32 -2.97 4.98
N SER A 766 -49.38 -3.34 6.26
CA SER A 766 -50.46 -2.88 7.17
C SER A 766 -50.40 -1.38 7.55
N HIS A 767 -49.26 -0.70 7.30
CA HIS A 767 -49.09 0.73 7.58
C HIS A 767 -49.12 1.59 6.31
N LEU A 768 -49.48 1.02 5.15
CA LEU A 768 -49.58 1.77 3.90
C LEU A 768 -50.75 2.78 3.93
N PRO A 769 -50.57 3.98 3.35
CA PRO A 769 -51.66 4.94 3.22
C PRO A 769 -52.72 4.42 2.24
N GLU A 770 -54.00 4.72 2.50
CA GLU A 770 -55.10 4.39 1.58
C GLU A 770 -55.06 5.21 0.27
N SER A 771 -54.23 6.27 0.21
CA SER A 771 -54.23 7.28 -0.85
C SER A 771 -53.40 6.92 -2.10
N GLY A 772 -53.43 5.66 -2.55
CA GLY A 772 -52.78 5.19 -3.79
C GLY A 772 -51.57 4.26 -3.59
N PRO A 773 -51.04 3.67 -4.68
CA PRO A 773 -49.95 2.70 -4.61
C PRO A 773 -48.59 3.36 -4.31
N ILE A 774 -47.76 2.67 -3.53
CA ILE A 774 -46.34 3.02 -3.34
C ILE A 774 -45.50 2.11 -4.23
N ILE A 775 -44.60 2.70 -5.02
CA ILE A 775 -43.73 1.97 -5.95
C ILE A 775 -42.30 1.95 -5.43
N VAL A 776 -41.75 0.75 -5.27
CA VAL A 776 -40.34 0.53 -4.93
C VAL A 776 -39.62 0.03 -6.18
N ILE A 777 -38.62 0.76 -6.64
CA ILE A 777 -37.84 0.39 -7.83
C ILE A 777 -36.48 -0.14 -7.38
N ASN A 778 -36.14 -1.35 -7.79
CA ASN A 778 -34.83 -1.95 -7.59
C ASN A 778 -34.10 -2.06 -8.94
N ALA A 779 -32.84 -1.61 -8.98
CA ALA A 779 -32.00 -1.72 -10.17
C ALA A 779 -30.68 -2.40 -9.81
N HIS A 780 -30.47 -3.60 -10.34
CA HIS A 780 -29.25 -4.38 -10.13
C HIS A 780 -28.78 -5.02 -11.45
N THR A 781 -27.54 -5.52 -11.47
CA THR A 781 -26.96 -6.19 -12.66
C THR A 781 -27.66 -7.49 -13.03
N TYR A 782 -28.25 -8.21 -12.06
CA TYR A 782 -28.99 -9.45 -12.31
C TYR A 782 -30.40 -9.20 -12.84
N HIS A 783 -31.12 -8.26 -12.22
CA HIS A 783 -32.50 -7.96 -12.57
C HIS A 783 -32.87 -6.53 -12.17
N CYS A 784 -33.81 -5.92 -12.90
CA CYS A 784 -34.38 -4.62 -12.60
C CYS A 784 -35.90 -4.78 -12.47
N ASP A 785 -36.45 -4.31 -11.34
CA ASP A 785 -37.80 -4.63 -10.90
C ASP A 785 -38.48 -3.42 -10.28
N ALA A 786 -39.80 -3.41 -10.37
CA ALA A 786 -40.65 -2.58 -9.53
C ALA A 786 -41.57 -3.46 -8.66
N LEU A 787 -41.76 -3.06 -7.42
CA LEU A 787 -42.75 -3.63 -6.50
C LEU A 787 -43.81 -2.57 -6.24
N ALA A 788 -45.07 -2.89 -6.54
CA ALA A 788 -46.19 -2.01 -6.22
C ALA A 788 -46.87 -2.47 -4.93
N LEU A 789 -46.99 -1.54 -3.98
CA LEU A 789 -47.56 -1.75 -2.67
C LEU A 789 -48.90 -1.03 -2.58
N THR A 790 -49.98 -1.79 -2.41
CA THR A 790 -51.36 -1.26 -2.32
C THR A 790 -51.96 -1.63 -0.97
N ALA A 791 -52.55 -0.64 -0.28
CA ALA A 791 -53.31 -0.87 0.94
C ALA A 791 -54.44 -1.90 0.70
N GLY A 792 -54.52 -2.92 1.55
CA GLY A 792 -55.49 -4.01 1.44
C GLY A 792 -55.04 -5.23 0.62
N SER A 793 -53.85 -5.20 0.00
CA SER A 793 -53.20 -6.41 -0.53
C SER A 793 -52.36 -7.08 0.56
N ASP A 794 -52.32 -8.42 0.55
CA ASP A 794 -51.47 -9.20 1.46
C ASP A 794 -50.00 -9.30 0.97
N GLU A 795 -49.77 -9.14 -0.34
CA GLU A 795 -48.43 -9.24 -0.96
C GLU A 795 -48.13 -8.10 -1.94
N PRO A 796 -46.86 -7.73 -2.14
CA PRO A 796 -46.43 -6.78 -3.17
C PRO A 796 -46.67 -7.32 -4.58
N LEU A 797 -47.17 -6.48 -5.48
CA LEU A 797 -47.25 -6.83 -6.91
C LEU A 797 -45.86 -6.66 -7.55
N HIS A 798 -45.29 -7.75 -8.06
CA HIS A 798 -44.03 -7.74 -8.79
C HIS A 798 -44.23 -7.34 -10.25
N ILE A 799 -43.46 -6.35 -10.70
CA ILE A 799 -43.48 -5.81 -12.06
C ILE A 799 -42.05 -5.87 -12.62
N PRO A 800 -41.72 -6.82 -13.50
CA PRO A 800 -40.38 -6.91 -14.10
C PRO A 800 -40.15 -5.77 -15.11
N LEU A 801 -38.94 -5.20 -15.13
CA LEU A 801 -38.54 -4.12 -16.04
C LEU A 801 -37.46 -4.58 -17.04
N PRO A 802 -37.80 -5.47 -18.00
CA PRO A 802 -36.80 -6.15 -18.85
C PRO A 802 -36.05 -5.20 -19.80
N ASN A 803 -36.65 -4.05 -20.12
CA ASN A 803 -36.05 -3.05 -21.00
C ASN A 803 -35.16 -2.04 -20.25
N PHE A 804 -35.10 -2.11 -18.92
CA PHE A 804 -34.32 -1.22 -18.08
C PHE A 804 -33.09 -1.94 -17.51
N SER A 805 -31.99 -1.22 -17.29
CA SER A 805 -30.78 -1.77 -16.68
C SER A 805 -30.08 -0.74 -15.80
N ILE A 806 -29.25 -1.22 -14.87
CA ILE A 806 -28.45 -0.35 -13.99
C ILE A 806 -27.49 0.56 -14.79
N ASP A 807 -27.01 0.11 -15.95
CA ASP A 807 -26.17 0.92 -16.84
C ASP A 807 -26.97 2.07 -17.47
N LYS A 808 -28.22 1.80 -17.87
CA LYS A 808 -29.14 2.86 -18.34
C LYS A 808 -29.47 3.83 -17.21
N ALA A 809 -29.73 3.34 -16.00
CA ALA A 809 -29.94 4.19 -14.82
C ALA A 809 -28.74 5.12 -14.56
N ASN A 810 -27.52 4.59 -14.59
CA ASN A 810 -26.28 5.36 -14.44
C ASN A 810 -26.08 6.36 -15.58
N LYS A 811 -26.39 5.97 -16.82
CA LYS A 811 -26.37 6.86 -17.98
C LYS A 811 -27.34 8.03 -17.82
N TYR A 812 -28.58 7.77 -17.42
CA TYR A 812 -29.58 8.80 -17.16
C TYR A 812 -29.17 9.73 -16.02
N ARG A 813 -28.65 9.17 -14.90
CA ARG A 813 -28.09 9.96 -13.78
C ARG A 813 -26.99 10.90 -14.24
N ASN A 814 -26.03 10.40 -15.04
CA ASN A 814 -24.91 11.20 -15.53
C ASN A 814 -25.38 12.35 -16.43
N ILE A 815 -26.40 12.13 -17.27
CA ILE A 815 -27.02 13.20 -18.08
C ILE A 815 -27.62 14.28 -17.16
N PHE A 816 -28.39 13.90 -16.13
CA PHE A 816 -28.95 14.86 -15.18
C PHE A 816 -27.88 15.60 -14.37
N ASP A 817 -26.85 14.91 -13.87
CA ASP A 817 -25.78 15.53 -13.08
C ASP A 817 -24.96 16.53 -13.91
N GLN A 818 -24.65 16.21 -15.17
CA GLN A 818 -23.99 17.15 -16.08
C GLN A 818 -24.82 18.43 -16.26
N GLN A 819 -26.14 18.29 -16.41
CA GLN A 819 -27.05 19.42 -16.62
C GLN A 819 -27.25 20.26 -15.35
N LEU A 820 -27.39 19.62 -14.19
CA LEU A 820 -27.47 20.30 -12.90
C LEU A 820 -26.17 21.05 -12.58
N ARG A 821 -25.01 20.51 -12.95
CA ARG A 821 -23.70 21.18 -12.85
C ARG A 821 -23.60 22.36 -13.82
N ALA A 822 -24.05 22.20 -15.07
CA ALA A 822 -24.07 23.26 -16.07
C ALA A 822 -24.94 24.46 -15.63
N HIS A 823 -26.06 24.18 -14.95
CA HIS A 823 -27.00 25.20 -14.44
C HIS A 823 -26.71 25.65 -12.99
N ARG A 824 -25.64 25.14 -12.36
CA ARG A 824 -25.20 25.48 -10.98
C ARG A 824 -26.24 25.22 -9.88
N LEU A 825 -27.19 24.32 -10.08
CA LEU A 825 -28.30 24.08 -9.14
C LEU A 825 -27.90 23.21 -7.93
N ARG A 826 -26.72 22.58 -7.92
CA ARG A 826 -26.21 21.71 -6.82
C ARG A 826 -24.90 22.19 -6.16
N ALA A 827 -24.58 23.49 -6.20
CA ALA A 827 -23.31 24.02 -5.68
C ALA A 827 -23.15 24.03 -4.13
N ARG A 828 -24.07 23.44 -3.35
CA ARG A 828 -24.03 23.47 -1.87
C ARG A 828 -23.56 22.19 -1.16
N GLU A 829 -23.40 21.06 -1.85
CA GLU A 829 -23.04 19.78 -1.18
C GLU A 829 -21.69 19.15 -1.58
N VAL A 830 -21.04 19.62 -2.66
CA VAL A 830 -19.83 18.96 -3.20
C VAL A 830 -18.52 19.53 -2.64
N GLU A 831 -18.57 20.44 -1.66
CA GLU A 831 -17.35 21.11 -1.15
C GLU A 831 -16.47 20.26 -0.22
N VAL A 832 -16.93 19.09 0.26
CA VAL A 832 -16.25 18.38 1.36
C VAL A 832 -15.39 17.17 0.93
N THR A 833 -15.50 16.65 -0.30
CA THR A 833 -14.82 15.36 -0.67
C THR A 833 -13.85 15.40 -1.84
N LEU A 834 -13.47 16.57 -2.36
CA LEU A 834 -12.52 16.66 -3.48
C LEU A 834 -11.12 17.12 -3.03
N SER A 835 -10.10 16.38 -3.49
CA SER A 835 -8.68 16.71 -3.31
C SER A 835 -8.34 18.07 -3.93
N PRO A 836 -7.25 18.74 -3.49
CA PRO A 836 -6.88 20.07 -3.99
C PRO A 836 -6.66 20.14 -5.51
N ASP A 837 -6.33 19.03 -6.16
CA ASP A 837 -6.09 18.97 -7.60
C ASP A 837 -7.39 19.01 -8.43
N ALA A 838 -8.52 18.54 -7.89
CA ALA A 838 -9.82 18.64 -8.56
C ALA A 838 -10.38 20.10 -8.56
N ARG A 839 -9.80 21.00 -7.76
CA ARG A 839 -10.19 22.43 -7.74
C ARG A 839 -9.70 23.21 -8.97
N ARG A 840 -8.68 22.71 -9.69
CA ARG A 840 -8.10 23.40 -10.88
C ARG A 840 -8.80 23.06 -12.19
N GLY A 841 -9.69 22.06 -12.22
CA GLY A 841 -10.41 21.59 -13.41
C GLY A 841 -11.78 22.23 -13.67
N LEU A 842 -12.16 23.31 -12.96
CA LEU A 842 -13.43 24.03 -13.15
C LEU A 842 -13.40 24.89 -14.44
N ARG A 843 -13.30 24.24 -15.61
CA ARG A 843 -13.51 24.88 -16.90
C ARG A 843 -15.00 25.23 -17.03
N ARG A 844 -15.29 26.51 -17.25
CA ARG A 844 -16.62 27.00 -17.66
C ARG A 844 -17.05 26.23 -18.93
N ALA A 845 -18.08 25.40 -18.85
CA ALA A 845 -18.78 24.96 -20.05
C ALA A 845 -19.47 26.18 -20.68
N PRO A 846 -19.38 26.38 -22.02
CA PRO A 846 -20.08 27.47 -22.67
C PRO A 846 -21.58 27.22 -22.55
N ILE A 847 -22.33 28.22 -22.10
CA ILE A 847 -23.79 28.22 -22.20
C ILE A 847 -24.10 28.33 -23.69
N GLY A 848 -24.43 27.20 -24.31
CA GLY A 848 -24.98 27.16 -25.66
C GLY A 848 -26.30 27.93 -25.67
N LYS A 849 -26.33 29.06 -26.37
CA LYS A 849 -27.58 29.77 -26.67
C LYS A 849 -28.37 28.91 -27.66
N ASN A 850 -29.61 28.59 -27.29
CA ASN A 850 -30.72 28.22 -28.17
C ASN A 850 -30.65 26.87 -28.90
N GLY A 851 -30.62 25.76 -28.16
CA GLY A 851 -31.10 24.46 -28.66
C GLY A 851 -31.85 23.76 -27.54
N GLU A 852 -33.08 23.29 -27.78
CA GLU A 852 -33.80 22.44 -26.84
C GLU A 852 -32.89 21.27 -26.44
N ASP A 853 -32.65 21.10 -25.14
CA ASP A 853 -31.65 20.16 -24.65
C ASP A 853 -32.18 18.73 -24.76
N LEU A 854 -32.12 18.18 -25.98
CA LEU A 854 -32.58 16.84 -26.35
C LEU A 854 -31.99 15.72 -25.47
N SER A 855 -30.89 15.99 -24.74
CA SER A 855 -30.27 15.04 -23.83
C SER A 855 -31.15 14.70 -22.63
N VAL A 856 -31.75 15.70 -21.97
CA VAL A 856 -32.68 15.53 -20.85
C VAL A 856 -33.98 14.92 -21.34
N TYR A 857 -34.49 15.39 -22.47
CA TYR A 857 -35.69 14.83 -23.09
C TYR A 857 -35.52 13.34 -23.39
N ARG A 858 -34.37 12.91 -23.94
CA ARG A 858 -34.07 11.49 -24.18
C ARG A 858 -33.99 10.68 -22.88
N ALA A 859 -33.42 11.24 -21.81
CA ALA A 859 -33.37 10.56 -20.52
C ALA A 859 -34.76 10.41 -19.90
N LEU A 860 -35.60 11.46 -19.94
CA LEU A 860 -36.99 11.41 -19.45
C LEU A 860 -37.85 10.47 -20.29
N ARG A 861 -37.67 10.47 -21.62
CA ARG A 861 -38.35 9.54 -22.52
C ARG A 861 -37.96 8.09 -22.22
N GLY A 862 -36.67 7.82 -22.04
CA GLY A 862 -36.19 6.48 -21.66
C GLY A 862 -36.76 6.03 -20.31
N LEU A 863 -36.78 6.91 -19.30
CA LEU A 863 -37.42 6.60 -18.00
C LEU A 863 -38.93 6.37 -18.13
N TRP A 864 -39.61 7.10 -19.02
CA TRP A 864 -41.03 6.87 -19.28
C TRP A 864 -41.27 5.49 -19.88
N GLU A 865 -40.68 5.22 -21.04
CA GLU A 865 -40.90 3.98 -21.83
C GLU A 865 -40.39 2.72 -21.11
N GLU A 866 -39.28 2.82 -20.36
CA GLU A 866 -38.62 1.65 -19.78
C GLU A 866 -38.98 1.39 -18.31
N VAL A 867 -39.54 2.39 -17.60
CA VAL A 867 -39.84 2.29 -16.16
C VAL A 867 -41.27 2.69 -15.84
N VAL A 868 -41.69 3.91 -16.18
CA VAL A 868 -42.99 4.44 -15.70
C VAL A 868 -44.18 3.79 -16.41
N GLU A 869 -44.15 3.69 -17.73
CA GLU A 869 -45.23 3.11 -18.55
C GLU A 869 -45.51 1.64 -18.16
N PRO A 870 -44.51 0.74 -18.08
CA PRO A 870 -44.75 -0.63 -17.61
C PRO A 870 -45.39 -0.73 -16.21
N ILE A 871 -45.06 0.20 -15.32
CA ILE A 871 -45.60 0.22 -13.95
C ILE A 871 -47.07 0.68 -13.97
N LEU A 872 -47.41 1.70 -14.75
CA LEU A 872 -48.79 2.18 -14.87
C LEU A 872 -49.68 1.16 -15.57
N ASP A 873 -49.15 0.49 -16.60
CA ASP A 873 -49.85 -0.60 -17.31
C ASP A 873 -50.20 -1.74 -16.35
N ALA A 874 -49.22 -2.19 -15.55
CA ALA A 874 -49.42 -3.26 -14.58
C ALA A 874 -50.42 -2.91 -13.47
N LEU A 875 -50.58 -1.62 -13.16
CA LEU A 875 -51.55 -1.11 -12.19
C LEU A 875 -52.92 -0.82 -12.80
N GLY A 876 -53.07 -0.91 -14.13
CA GLY A 876 -54.31 -0.60 -14.83
C GLY A 876 -54.66 0.89 -14.89
N PHE A 877 -53.64 1.77 -14.88
CA PHE A 877 -53.83 3.22 -15.02
C PHE A 877 -53.71 3.74 -16.47
N SER A 878 -53.42 2.85 -17.40
CA SER A 878 -53.23 3.18 -18.83
C SER A 878 -54.53 2.96 -19.60
N ASP A 879 -55.32 4.04 -19.71
CA ASP A 879 -56.41 4.16 -20.71
C ASP A 879 -55.92 4.92 -21.95
#